data_AF-A0A8J5PK79-F1
#
_entry.id   AF-A0A8J5PK79-F1
#
_cell.length_a   1.000
_cell.length_b   1.000
_cell.length_c   1.000
_cell.angle_alpha   90.00
_cell.angle_beta   90.00
_cell.angle_gamma   90.00
#
_symmetry.space_group_name_H-M   'P 1'
#
loop_
_entity.id
_entity.type
_entity.pdbx_description
1 polymer ?
#
loop_
_entity_poly.entity_id
_entity_poly.type
_entity_poly.pdbx_seq_one_letter_code
_entity_poly.pdbx_strand_id
1 'polypeptide(L)'
;MANCQTCDQSQLEQREARRSCEPKIHYGGIASSNQVMKDAVTRDRLAQELDIICFEMEAAGLMDVLPCLPIRGICDYSDSHKAKDWQKYAAAVAAAYAREFLEALPATGDALRDSRPNAHFPEQADLGNRRLQLMESLRFEQIDSRKTTIKTAYSKTCSWFLKHRDYLEWLDLEKQSQHHGFLWIRGKPGAGKSIIMKFIYTKMKKTDMPMKALTISFFFNARGELLEKSVPGMYRSLLLQLLEGFPDLQQILDDPDLIPRNQVTCPPLNILKDLFRSAISSLDKRALTCFVDALDECDEQQVKDMVEFFEEVAEQCVEDNVRFQVCFSSRHYPYIDIKSGIRLTLEGQDGHNEDLKRYISKHLRIQDPSLVDELTQMMLDKAAGVFLWVALVVDILNEENRHGRIALRTRLREVPNELSALFQDILTRDQDHLESLLLSILWILLAQRPLQAGEYYHALWSGLLLKGKGDREMPPVNTSDASDCFNKCVISSSKGLAEITKAKKPTVQFIHESVSDFLIKDKGLYKLWPKLGADWESQGHEELRLCCNAYVFHEAIWKAIEEQKSTDAQTIKDGLLKQFPFLEYASQFVLGHADAAAHKITQQQFVNEFPVSNWVRIFNIFEKHKVRQYSEGADVIYILADRGHPELIRMRLEVNPKIDGGGGRYRHPFLAAMAKGHKDSVIALLGLSSRVHNGIDITHGLKCKVDSVRKVHTPFSWACEEGHMAIARFLLDRGAQVGVDDLVKFVENGNIEVVKMLLEKGADARAANMDGLTPLLLTSQNGHLEMVKILLEKGADATAANRDGSTPLLLASQNGQSEIVKILLDKGVDARAANRDGFILRC
;
A
#
# COMPACT_ATOMS: atom_id res chain seq x y z
N MET A 1 3.90 -17.60 -57.15
CA MET A 1 2.86 -17.01 -56.29
C MET A 1 1.52 -17.54 -56.78
N ALA A 2 0.96 -18.52 -56.09
CA ALA A 2 -0.40 -18.97 -56.34
C ALA A 2 -1.32 -18.12 -55.46
N ASN A 3 -2.20 -17.31 -56.05
CA ASN A 3 -3.24 -16.59 -55.32
C ASN A 3 -4.56 -17.36 -55.41
N CYS A 4 -5.47 -17.13 -54.47
CA CYS A 4 -6.72 -17.88 -54.28
C CYS A 4 -7.77 -17.67 -55.41
N GLN A 5 -7.37 -17.11 -56.55
CA GLN A 5 -8.28 -16.77 -57.66
C GLN A 5 -8.67 -17.97 -58.52
N THR A 6 -7.98 -19.11 -58.39
CA THR A 6 -8.27 -20.35 -59.13
C THR A 6 -9.01 -21.40 -58.30
N CYS A 7 -9.46 -21.09 -57.08
CA CYS A 7 -10.21 -22.03 -56.26
C CYS A 7 -11.64 -22.20 -56.79
N ASP A 8 -12.09 -23.47 -56.85
CA ASP A 8 -13.44 -23.82 -57.30
C ASP A 8 -14.50 -23.22 -56.37
N GLN A 9 -15.20 -22.20 -56.86
CA GLN A 9 -16.19 -21.46 -56.09
C GLN A 9 -17.42 -22.31 -55.72
N SER A 10 -17.64 -23.45 -56.38
CA SER A 10 -18.74 -24.36 -56.05
C SER A 10 -18.53 -25.10 -54.72
N GLN A 11 -17.32 -25.07 -54.17
CA GLN A 11 -16.94 -25.69 -52.89
C GLN A 11 -16.80 -24.65 -51.75
N LEU A 12 -17.17 -23.39 -51.97
CA LEU A 12 -17.15 -22.36 -50.93
C LEU A 12 -18.33 -22.52 -49.97
N GLU A 13 -18.06 -22.95 -48.74
CA GLU A 13 -19.07 -22.93 -47.68
C GLU A 13 -19.20 -21.55 -47.04
N GLN A 14 -20.43 -21.01 -47.00
CA GLN A 14 -20.73 -19.79 -46.26
C GLN A 14 -20.77 -20.09 -44.76
N ARG A 15 -19.79 -19.56 -44.01
CA ARG A 15 -19.82 -19.59 -42.54
C ARG A 15 -20.93 -18.69 -42.01
N GLU A 16 -21.77 -19.24 -41.12
CA GLU A 16 -22.76 -18.44 -40.40
C GLU A 16 -22.09 -17.30 -39.60
N ALA A 17 -22.71 -16.12 -39.62
CA ALA A 17 -22.30 -15.01 -38.79
C ALA A 17 -22.39 -15.39 -37.30
N ARG A 18 -21.39 -14.98 -36.49
CA ARG A 18 -21.41 -15.19 -35.04
C ARG A 18 -22.68 -14.58 -34.45
N ARG A 19 -23.50 -15.43 -33.83
CA ARG A 19 -24.78 -15.03 -33.20
C ARG A 19 -24.60 -14.21 -31.91
N SER A 20 -23.38 -14.14 -31.36
CA SER A 20 -23.04 -13.37 -30.15
C SER A 20 -21.59 -12.92 -30.16
N CYS A 21 -21.33 -11.73 -29.61
CA CYS A 21 -20.00 -11.18 -29.33
C CYS A 21 -19.50 -11.54 -27.91
N GLU A 22 -20.29 -12.27 -27.13
CA GLU A 22 -19.88 -12.73 -25.81
C GLU A 22 -18.80 -13.82 -25.93
N PRO A 23 -17.67 -13.70 -25.21
CA PRO A 23 -16.62 -14.70 -25.22
C PRO A 23 -17.16 -16.01 -24.62
N LYS A 24 -17.15 -17.08 -25.43
CA LYS A 24 -17.45 -18.44 -24.97
C LYS A 24 -16.15 -19.11 -24.52
N ILE A 25 -16.12 -19.55 -23.27
CA ILE A 25 -15.03 -20.34 -22.72
C ILE A 25 -15.37 -21.82 -22.97
N HIS A 26 -14.52 -22.50 -23.74
CA HIS A 26 -14.66 -23.93 -24.03
C HIS A 26 -13.69 -24.72 -23.15
N TYR A 27 -14.20 -25.77 -22.51
CA TYR A 27 -13.42 -26.70 -21.70
C TYR A 27 -13.32 -28.04 -22.42
N GLY A 28 -12.12 -28.57 -22.60
CA GLY A 28 -11.88 -29.85 -23.28
C GLY A 28 -10.40 -30.10 -23.54
N GLY A 29 -10.08 -31.28 -24.06
CA GLY A 29 -8.71 -31.67 -24.37
C GLY A 29 -8.12 -30.87 -25.53
N ILE A 30 -6.82 -30.57 -25.47
CA ILE A 30 -6.07 -30.02 -26.60
C ILE A 30 -5.05 -31.09 -27.01
N ALA A 31 -5.16 -31.60 -28.25
CA ALA A 31 -4.25 -32.63 -28.73
C ALA A 31 -3.14 -32.03 -29.57
N SER A 32 -1.92 -32.53 -29.35
CA SER A 32 -0.72 -32.15 -30.10
C SER A 32 -0.25 -33.36 -30.90
N SER A 33 0.08 -33.16 -32.18
CA SER A 33 0.60 -34.22 -33.05
C SER A 33 1.94 -33.84 -33.65
N ASN A 34 2.84 -34.81 -33.78
CA ASN A 34 4.13 -34.66 -34.43
C ASN A 34 4.07 -34.85 -35.97
N GLN A 35 2.87 -35.00 -36.55
CA GLN A 35 2.66 -35.14 -37.98
C GLN A 35 1.48 -34.26 -38.44
N VAL A 36 1.57 -33.76 -39.67
CA VAL A 36 0.51 -32.94 -40.28
C VAL A 36 -0.72 -33.81 -40.57
N MET A 37 -1.85 -33.49 -39.93
CA MET A 37 -3.16 -34.08 -40.19
C MET A 37 -3.72 -33.56 -41.52
N LYS A 38 -3.72 -34.42 -42.54
CA LYS A 38 -4.10 -34.05 -43.93
C LYS A 38 -5.58 -34.27 -44.26
N ASP A 39 -6.34 -34.88 -43.36
CA ASP A 39 -7.72 -35.28 -43.58
C ASP A 39 -8.63 -34.79 -42.43
N ALA A 40 -9.62 -33.98 -42.78
CA ALA A 40 -10.58 -33.42 -41.83
C ALA A 40 -11.50 -34.49 -41.22
N VAL A 41 -11.77 -35.59 -41.94
CA VAL A 41 -12.59 -36.70 -41.41
C VAL A 41 -11.86 -37.40 -40.26
N THR A 42 -10.55 -37.62 -40.43
CA THR A 42 -9.69 -38.16 -39.37
C THR A 42 -9.61 -37.22 -38.16
N ARG A 43 -9.51 -35.90 -38.39
CA ARG A 43 -9.54 -34.88 -37.32
C ARG A 43 -10.84 -34.94 -36.52
N ASP A 44 -11.98 -34.94 -37.19
CA ASP A 44 -13.28 -34.85 -36.54
C ASP A 44 -13.62 -36.15 -35.79
N ARG A 45 -13.19 -37.30 -36.33
CA ARG A 45 -13.27 -38.59 -35.61
C ARG A 45 -12.43 -38.57 -34.34
N LEU A 46 -11.16 -38.13 -34.41
CA LEU A 46 -10.28 -38.04 -33.24
C LEU A 46 -10.80 -37.02 -32.21
N ALA A 47 -11.39 -35.92 -32.68
CA ALA A 47 -12.01 -34.91 -31.84
C ALA A 47 -13.14 -35.51 -30.99
N GLN A 48 -14.00 -36.32 -31.62
CA GLN A 48 -15.10 -37.00 -30.94
C GLN A 48 -14.63 -38.16 -30.04
N GLU A 49 -13.66 -38.96 -30.50
CA GLU A 49 -13.16 -40.12 -29.74
C GLU A 49 -12.41 -39.73 -28.46
N LEU A 50 -11.70 -38.59 -28.47
CA LEU A 50 -10.78 -38.19 -27.40
C LEU A 50 -11.20 -36.90 -26.69
N ASP A 51 -12.41 -36.38 -26.97
CA ASP A 51 -12.96 -35.14 -26.43
C ASP A 51 -12.01 -33.94 -26.60
N ILE A 52 -11.45 -33.83 -27.82
CA ILE A 52 -10.47 -32.80 -28.18
C ILE A 52 -11.20 -31.61 -28.80
N ILE A 53 -11.09 -30.45 -28.17
CA ILE A 53 -11.68 -29.18 -28.64
C ILE A 53 -10.74 -28.41 -29.57
N CYS A 54 -9.44 -28.76 -29.60
CA CYS A 54 -8.44 -28.09 -30.42
C CYS A 54 -7.26 -29.01 -30.74
N PHE A 55 -6.77 -28.99 -31.99
CA PHE A 55 -5.54 -29.66 -32.40
C PHE A 55 -4.41 -28.63 -32.56
N GLU A 56 -3.35 -28.80 -31.79
CA GLU A 56 -2.08 -28.13 -31.98
C GLU A 56 -1.32 -28.85 -33.10
N MET A 57 -1.26 -28.21 -34.27
CA MET A 57 -0.47 -28.67 -35.39
C MET A 57 0.66 -27.68 -35.64
N GLU A 58 1.91 -28.16 -35.57
CA GLU A 58 3.06 -27.39 -36.04
C GLU A 58 2.81 -26.94 -37.49
N ALA A 59 3.01 -25.64 -37.71
CA ALA A 59 2.51 -24.87 -38.85
C ALA A 59 2.50 -25.61 -40.19
N ALA A 60 1.30 -25.83 -40.73
CA ALA A 60 1.10 -26.04 -42.16
C ALA A 60 -0.11 -25.22 -42.63
N GLY A 61 0.20 -24.04 -43.19
CA GLY A 61 -0.76 -23.15 -43.85
C GLY A 61 -0.50 -21.70 -43.47
N LEU A 62 0.13 -20.92 -44.36
CA LEU A 62 0.11 -19.47 -44.32
C LEU A 62 -1.36 -19.02 -44.25
N MET A 63 -1.79 -18.59 -43.08
CA MET A 63 -3.01 -17.82 -42.91
C MET A 63 -2.58 -16.38 -42.65
N ASP A 64 -2.67 -15.57 -43.70
CA ASP A 64 -2.18 -14.20 -43.70
C ASP A 64 -3.06 -13.27 -42.83
N VAL A 65 -4.24 -13.74 -42.38
CA VAL A 65 -5.12 -13.04 -41.44
C VAL A 65 -5.85 -14.03 -40.53
N LEU A 66 -5.51 -14.03 -39.24
CA LEU A 66 -6.32 -14.63 -38.17
C LEU A 66 -7.06 -13.51 -37.42
N PRO A 67 -8.40 -13.56 -37.26
CA PRO A 67 -9.15 -12.56 -36.49
C PRO A 67 -9.07 -12.82 -34.97
N CYS A 68 -8.01 -13.49 -34.51
CA CYS A 68 -7.71 -13.75 -33.11
C CYS A 68 -6.21 -13.64 -32.88
N LEU A 69 -5.83 -13.18 -31.69
CA LEU A 69 -4.43 -13.11 -31.27
C LEU A 69 -4.02 -14.45 -30.63
N PRO A 70 -3.01 -15.16 -31.16
CA PRO A 70 -2.50 -16.37 -30.53
C PRO A 70 -1.48 -16.03 -29.43
N ILE A 71 -1.75 -16.41 -28.18
CA ILE A 71 -0.79 -16.32 -27.07
C ILE A 71 -0.29 -17.74 -26.76
N ARG A 72 1.03 -17.97 -26.85
CA ARG A 72 1.66 -19.30 -26.68
C ARG A 72 2.59 -19.32 -25.47
N GLY A 73 2.57 -20.41 -24.71
CA GLY A 73 3.65 -20.76 -23.79
C GLY A 73 4.68 -21.61 -24.51
N ILE A 74 5.88 -21.09 -24.72
CA ILE A 74 6.95 -21.83 -25.39
C ILE A 74 7.63 -22.73 -24.35
N CYS A 75 7.61 -24.04 -24.57
CA CYS A 75 8.40 -25.01 -23.79
C CYS A 75 9.38 -25.75 -24.70
N ASP A 76 9.95 -25.05 -25.67
CA ASP A 76 10.97 -25.59 -26.57
C ASP A 76 12.35 -25.12 -26.17
N TYR A 77 13.19 -26.09 -25.80
CA TYR A 77 14.62 -26.02 -26.08
C TYR A 77 15.02 -27.36 -26.71
N SER A 78 15.28 -27.29 -28.02
CA SER A 78 16.16 -28.13 -28.83
C SER A 78 16.29 -29.61 -28.45
N ASP A 79 15.69 -30.47 -29.28
CA ASP A 79 15.97 -31.90 -29.46
C ASP A 79 16.01 -32.82 -28.21
N SER A 80 15.16 -33.87 -28.27
CA SER A 80 15.17 -35.11 -27.46
C SER A 80 14.69 -35.09 -26.00
N HIS A 81 14.43 -33.94 -25.36
CA HIS A 81 13.82 -33.93 -24.01
C HIS A 81 12.72 -32.87 -23.82
N LYS A 82 11.48 -33.18 -24.23
CA LYS A 82 10.28 -32.46 -23.72
C LYS A 82 10.13 -32.77 -22.22
N ALA A 83 10.57 -31.86 -21.35
CA ALA A 83 10.41 -31.99 -19.90
C ALA A 83 8.92 -31.80 -19.54
N LYS A 84 8.15 -32.90 -19.52
CA LYS A 84 6.69 -32.90 -19.23
C LYS A 84 6.33 -32.18 -17.94
N ASP A 85 7.22 -32.21 -16.95
CA ASP A 85 7.03 -31.53 -15.67
C ASP A 85 6.92 -30.00 -15.80
N TRP A 86 7.49 -29.44 -16.87
CA TRP A 86 7.52 -28.00 -17.12
C TRP A 86 6.33 -27.48 -17.91
N GLN A 87 5.57 -28.35 -18.57
CA GLN A 87 4.40 -27.96 -19.36
C GLN A 87 3.34 -27.24 -18.53
N LYS A 88 3.08 -27.69 -17.29
CA LYS A 88 2.13 -27.03 -16.39
C LYS A 88 2.58 -25.61 -16.01
N TYR A 89 3.89 -25.38 -15.89
CA TYR A 89 4.44 -24.06 -15.59
C TYR A 89 4.42 -23.16 -16.81
N ALA A 90 4.82 -23.66 -17.99
CA ALA A 90 4.72 -22.89 -19.24
C ALA A 90 3.26 -22.53 -19.60
N ALA A 91 2.32 -23.45 -19.37
CA ALA A 91 0.89 -23.20 -19.52
C ALA A 91 0.38 -22.19 -18.48
N ALA A 92 0.81 -22.30 -17.22
CA ALA A 92 0.46 -21.33 -16.18
C ALA A 92 1.01 -19.93 -16.48
N VAL A 93 2.22 -19.83 -17.03
CA VAL A 93 2.84 -18.57 -17.44
C VAL A 93 2.12 -17.99 -18.65
N ALA A 94 1.79 -18.78 -19.67
CA ALA A 94 0.99 -18.33 -20.80
C ALA A 94 -0.42 -17.88 -20.39
N ALA A 95 -1.05 -18.58 -19.45
CA ALA A 95 -2.34 -18.20 -18.88
C ALA A 95 -2.24 -16.91 -18.04
N ALA A 96 -1.15 -16.74 -17.30
CA ALA A 96 -0.88 -15.51 -16.54
C ALA A 96 -0.69 -14.31 -17.46
N TYR A 97 0.10 -14.45 -18.53
CA TYR A 97 0.25 -13.39 -19.54
C TYR A 97 -1.04 -13.13 -20.31
N ALA A 98 -1.79 -14.17 -20.70
CA ALA A 98 -3.08 -13.99 -21.35
C ALA A 98 -4.08 -13.26 -20.44
N ARG A 99 -4.06 -13.57 -19.14
CA ARG A 99 -4.89 -12.89 -18.15
C ARG A 99 -4.46 -11.43 -17.96
N GLU A 100 -3.18 -11.16 -17.80
CA GLU A 100 -2.67 -9.79 -17.66
C GLU A 100 -2.98 -8.95 -18.91
N PHE A 101 -2.82 -9.55 -20.09
CA PHE A 101 -3.19 -8.94 -21.36
C PHE A 101 -4.70 -8.69 -21.50
N LEU A 102 -5.55 -9.63 -21.05
CA LEU A 102 -7.01 -9.44 -21.00
C LEU A 102 -7.45 -8.43 -19.92
N GLU A 103 -6.67 -8.27 -18.85
CA GLU A 103 -6.87 -7.23 -17.83
C GLU A 103 -6.47 -5.83 -18.37
N ALA A 104 -5.53 -5.75 -19.32
CA ALA A 104 -5.12 -4.52 -19.99
C ALA A 104 -5.98 -4.17 -21.23
N LEU A 105 -6.65 -5.14 -21.84
CA LEU A 105 -7.58 -4.91 -22.95
C LEU A 105 -8.88 -4.28 -22.42
N PRO A 106 -9.28 -3.08 -22.89
CA PRO A 106 -10.57 -2.51 -22.51
C PRO A 106 -11.69 -3.46 -22.95
N ALA A 107 -12.59 -3.80 -22.03
CA ALA A 107 -13.79 -4.56 -22.36
C ALA A 107 -14.57 -3.77 -23.42
N THR A 108 -14.52 -4.21 -24.69
CA THR A 108 -15.37 -3.66 -25.75
C THR A 108 -16.81 -4.06 -25.47
N GLY A 109 -17.44 -3.28 -24.60
CA GLY A 109 -18.84 -3.36 -24.22
C GLY A 109 -19.56 -2.01 -24.33
N ASP A 110 -18.97 -1.02 -25.02
CA ASP A 110 -19.58 0.30 -25.20
C ASP A 110 -19.57 0.80 -26.66
N ALA A 111 -19.52 -0.11 -27.64
CA ALA A 111 -19.66 0.26 -29.06
C ALA A 111 -21.11 0.35 -29.55
N LEU A 112 -22.13 0.25 -28.68
CA LEU A 112 -23.55 0.25 -29.08
C LEU A 112 -24.48 1.17 -28.27
N ARG A 113 -23.94 2.24 -27.67
CA ARG A 113 -24.77 3.34 -27.13
C ARG A 113 -24.67 4.68 -27.86
N ASP A 114 -23.92 4.77 -28.96
CA ASP A 114 -23.86 5.96 -29.83
C ASP A 114 -24.84 5.91 -31.01
N SER A 115 -26.11 5.64 -30.72
CA SER A 115 -27.20 5.97 -31.64
C SER A 115 -28.40 6.56 -30.91
N ARG A 116 -28.12 7.64 -30.18
CA ARG A 116 -29.03 8.79 -30.09
C ARG A 116 -28.22 10.06 -30.34
N PRO A 117 -28.55 10.87 -31.35
CA PRO A 117 -27.88 12.14 -31.59
C PRO A 117 -28.35 13.12 -30.50
N ASN A 118 -27.54 13.24 -29.43
CA ASN A 118 -27.43 14.36 -28.48
C ASN A 118 -26.92 13.85 -27.13
N ALA A 119 -25.64 13.50 -27.06
CA ALA A 119 -24.86 13.58 -25.83
C ALA A 119 -23.63 14.40 -26.17
N HIS A 120 -23.53 15.58 -25.56
CA HIS A 120 -22.48 16.56 -25.79
C HIS A 120 -21.09 15.93 -25.66
N PHE A 121 -20.18 16.32 -26.56
CA PHE A 121 -18.73 16.25 -26.32
C PHE A 121 -18.46 16.67 -24.86
N PRO A 122 -17.57 16.00 -24.10
CA PRO A 122 -17.10 16.58 -22.85
C PRO A 122 -16.52 17.94 -23.21
N GLU A 123 -17.16 19.01 -22.73
CA GLU A 123 -16.61 20.35 -22.86
C GLU A 123 -15.19 20.33 -22.28
N GLN A 124 -14.27 21.16 -22.79
CA GLN A 124 -12.89 21.28 -22.27
C GLN A 124 -12.83 21.43 -20.73
N ALA A 125 -13.92 21.88 -20.11
CA ALA A 125 -14.11 21.96 -18.66
C ALA A 125 -14.06 20.61 -17.92
N ASP A 126 -14.55 19.51 -18.51
CA ASP A 126 -14.64 18.19 -17.85
C ASP A 126 -13.28 17.47 -17.79
N LEU A 127 -12.50 17.55 -18.89
CA LEU A 127 -11.10 17.09 -18.92
C LEU A 127 -10.21 17.88 -17.97
N GLY A 128 -10.41 19.21 -17.89
CA GLY A 128 -9.69 20.06 -16.93
C GLY A 128 -9.95 19.65 -15.47
N ASN A 129 -11.20 19.33 -15.14
CA ASN A 129 -11.58 18.86 -13.80
C ASN A 129 -10.97 17.48 -13.49
N ARG A 130 -10.99 16.54 -14.44
CA ARG A 130 -10.37 15.22 -14.29
C ARG A 130 -8.85 15.31 -14.06
N ARG A 131 -8.14 16.11 -14.87
CA ARG A 131 -6.69 16.33 -14.68
C ARG A 131 -6.39 16.90 -13.30
N LEU A 132 -7.20 17.85 -12.82
CA LEU A 132 -7.03 18.45 -11.51
C LEU A 132 -7.22 17.41 -10.37
N GLN A 133 -8.20 16.52 -10.49
CA GLN A 133 -8.40 15.43 -9.53
C GLN A 133 -7.23 14.44 -9.53
N LEU A 134 -6.73 14.06 -10.71
CA LEU A 134 -5.56 13.17 -10.82
C LEU A 134 -4.30 13.82 -10.23
N MET A 135 -4.07 15.11 -10.52
CA MET A 135 -2.96 15.87 -9.92
C MET A 135 -3.07 15.92 -8.40
N GLU A 136 -4.26 16.19 -7.86
CA GLU A 136 -4.49 16.17 -6.41
C GLU A 136 -4.28 14.76 -5.82
N SER A 137 -4.62 13.71 -6.57
CA SER A 137 -4.39 12.33 -6.14
C SER A 137 -2.90 11.96 -6.04
N LEU A 138 -2.01 12.63 -6.80
CA LEU A 138 -0.57 12.44 -6.69
C LEU A 138 -0.01 13.08 -5.41
N ARG A 139 -0.63 14.17 -4.93
CA ARG A 139 -0.19 14.95 -3.75
C ARG A 139 -0.40 14.17 -2.43
N PHE A 140 0.41 14.47 -1.42
CA PHE A 140 0.27 13.97 -0.04
C PHE A 140 0.86 14.97 0.98
N GLU A 141 0.39 14.94 2.24
CA GLU A 141 0.62 16.01 3.25
C GLU A 141 2.10 16.38 3.47
N GLN A 142 3.01 15.41 3.34
CA GLN A 142 4.43 15.54 3.73
C GLN A 142 5.41 15.36 2.56
N ILE A 143 4.99 15.63 1.32
CA ILE A 143 5.78 15.41 0.10
C ILE A 143 7.17 16.09 0.08
N ASP A 144 7.36 17.15 0.88
CA ASP A 144 8.61 17.92 1.01
C ASP A 144 9.16 17.99 2.44
N SER A 145 8.63 17.18 3.37
CA SER A 145 8.92 17.25 4.81
C SER A 145 10.42 17.07 5.14
N ARG A 146 11.07 16.11 4.48
CA ARG A 146 12.49 15.80 4.71
C ARG A 146 13.38 16.90 4.18
N LYS A 147 13.10 17.36 2.96
CA LYS A 147 13.82 18.46 2.31
C LYS A 147 13.74 19.74 3.14
N THR A 148 12.58 20.05 3.72
CA THR A 148 12.41 21.25 4.57
C THR A 148 13.15 21.11 5.91
N THR A 149 13.19 19.92 6.50
CA THR A 149 13.81 19.64 7.80
C THR A 149 15.35 19.60 7.77
N ILE A 150 15.97 19.16 6.66
CA ILE A 150 17.43 19.14 6.54
C ILE A 150 18.01 20.54 6.79
N LYS A 151 18.98 20.67 7.70
CA LYS A 151 19.64 21.95 8.00
C LYS A 151 20.22 22.55 6.71
N THR A 152 19.85 23.79 6.41
CA THR A 152 20.44 24.51 5.28
C THR A 152 21.93 24.70 5.53
N ALA A 153 22.77 24.34 4.56
CA ALA A 153 24.20 24.58 4.64
C ALA A 153 24.48 26.05 5.00
N TYR A 154 25.43 26.29 5.91
CA TYR A 154 25.86 27.65 6.24
C TYR A 154 26.38 28.37 5.00
N SER A 155 26.33 29.71 4.99
CA SER A 155 26.90 30.51 3.91
C SER A 155 28.37 30.11 3.71
N LYS A 156 28.69 29.57 2.52
CA LYS A 156 29.98 29.03 2.03
C LYS A 156 30.26 27.53 2.27
N THR A 157 29.49 26.81 3.07
CA THR A 157 29.62 25.34 3.21
C THR A 157 29.16 24.64 1.92
N CYS A 158 29.80 23.53 1.52
CA CYS A 158 29.57 22.76 0.29
C CYS A 158 29.95 23.49 -1.02
N SER A 159 30.45 24.72 -0.96
CA SER A 159 30.76 25.52 -2.16
C SER A 159 31.90 24.96 -3.01
N TRP A 160 32.79 24.17 -2.41
CA TRP A 160 33.85 23.44 -3.10
C TRP A 160 33.28 22.47 -4.14
N PHE A 161 32.09 21.90 -3.88
CA PHE A 161 31.47 20.89 -4.74
C PHE A 161 31.16 21.46 -6.13
N LEU A 162 30.79 22.74 -6.21
CA LEU A 162 30.50 23.42 -7.49
C LEU A 162 31.73 23.57 -8.39
N LYS A 163 32.93 23.42 -7.83
CA LYS A 163 34.21 23.46 -8.55
C LYS A 163 34.84 22.08 -8.70
N HIS A 164 34.18 21.03 -8.18
CA HIS A 164 34.71 19.68 -8.21
C HIS A 164 34.67 19.13 -9.64
N ARG A 165 35.72 18.40 -10.04
CA ARG A 165 35.87 17.85 -11.39
C ARG A 165 34.64 17.03 -11.80
N ASP A 166 34.26 16.05 -10.98
CA ASP A 166 33.14 15.14 -11.25
C ASP A 166 31.79 15.87 -11.39
N TYR A 167 31.60 16.98 -10.66
CA TYR A 167 30.39 17.78 -10.77
C TYR A 167 30.36 18.58 -12.08
N LEU A 168 31.49 19.18 -12.46
CA LEU A 168 31.63 19.88 -13.73
C LEU A 168 31.50 18.93 -14.92
N GLU A 169 32.02 17.71 -14.78
CA GLU A 169 31.89 16.65 -15.78
C GLU A 169 30.44 16.17 -15.92
N TRP A 170 29.70 16.03 -14.82
CA TRP A 170 28.26 15.71 -14.86
C TRP A 170 27.41 16.76 -15.56
N LEU A 171 27.77 18.05 -15.41
CA LEU A 171 27.08 19.17 -16.08
C LEU A 171 27.43 19.29 -17.57
N ASP A 172 28.50 18.63 -18.04
CA ASP A 172 28.98 18.72 -19.41
C ASP A 172 28.14 17.85 -20.34
N LEU A 173 27.31 18.50 -21.16
CA LEU A 173 26.40 17.82 -22.10
C LEU A 173 27.14 17.01 -23.16
N GLU A 174 28.39 17.37 -23.51
CA GLU A 174 29.18 16.61 -24.49
C GLU A 174 29.62 15.25 -23.94
N LYS A 175 29.61 15.10 -22.61
CA LYS A 175 29.99 13.87 -21.91
C LYS A 175 28.79 13.07 -21.43
N GLN A 176 27.57 13.53 -21.67
CA GLN A 176 26.34 12.88 -21.22
C GLN A 176 26.24 11.42 -21.71
N SER A 177 26.74 11.10 -22.91
CA SER A 177 26.78 9.73 -23.44
C SER A 177 27.73 8.78 -22.69
N GLN A 178 28.69 9.31 -21.92
CA GLN A 178 29.67 8.50 -21.18
C GLN A 178 29.14 8.08 -19.81
N HIS A 179 28.27 8.88 -19.22
CA HIS A 179 27.75 8.67 -17.85
C HIS A 179 26.22 8.66 -17.77
N HIS A 180 25.54 8.64 -18.92
CA HIS A 180 24.07 8.63 -19.07
C HIS A 180 23.36 9.63 -18.14
N GLY A 181 23.94 10.82 -17.95
CA GLY A 181 23.36 11.84 -17.07
C GLY A 181 23.37 11.52 -15.56
N PHE A 182 24.02 10.45 -15.09
CA PHE A 182 24.07 10.08 -13.66
C PHE A 182 25.26 10.67 -12.89
N LEU A 183 24.95 11.21 -11.71
CA LEU A 183 25.91 11.48 -10.64
C LEU A 183 25.47 10.76 -9.38
N TRP A 184 26.37 9.98 -8.78
CA TRP A 184 26.09 9.23 -7.57
C TRP A 184 27.03 9.61 -6.43
N ILE A 185 26.46 10.26 -5.41
CA ILE A 185 27.16 10.68 -4.20
C ILE A 185 26.98 9.61 -3.12
N ARG A 186 28.07 8.91 -2.80
CA ARG A 186 28.09 7.88 -1.73
C ARG A 186 28.96 8.28 -0.55
N GLY A 187 28.69 7.67 0.59
CA GLY A 187 29.45 7.93 1.81
C GLY A 187 28.88 7.30 3.07
N LYS A 188 29.66 7.30 4.14
CA LYS A 188 29.32 6.87 5.49
C LYS A 188 28.04 7.53 6.01
N PRO A 189 27.32 6.86 6.95
CA PRO A 189 26.21 7.48 7.67
C PRO A 189 26.68 8.78 8.36
N GLY A 190 25.89 9.84 8.26
CA GLY A 190 26.21 11.13 8.91
C GLY A 190 27.34 11.94 8.24
N ALA A 191 27.85 11.53 7.08
CA ALA A 191 28.91 12.26 6.36
C ALA A 191 28.44 13.61 5.76
N GLY A 192 27.13 13.85 5.63
CA GLY A 192 26.59 15.12 5.11
C GLY A 192 26.09 15.07 3.66
N LYS A 193 25.88 13.88 3.09
CA LYS A 193 25.34 13.69 1.72
C LYS A 193 24.08 14.49 1.43
N SER A 194 23.06 14.38 2.29
CA SER A 194 21.79 15.12 2.15
C SER A 194 21.97 16.65 2.23
N ILE A 195 23.00 17.13 2.94
CA ILE A 195 23.34 18.57 3.00
C ILE A 195 23.91 19.02 1.66
N ILE A 196 24.82 18.25 1.06
CA ILE A 196 25.35 18.51 -0.29
C ILE A 196 24.22 18.43 -1.32
N MET A 197 23.40 17.38 -1.31
CA MET A 197 22.25 17.21 -2.21
C MET A 197 21.31 18.42 -2.15
N LYS A 198 20.90 18.83 -0.94
CA LYS A 198 20.05 20.01 -0.74
C LYS A 198 20.73 21.30 -1.21
N PHE A 199 22.04 21.44 -0.99
CA PHE A 199 22.81 22.60 -1.43
C PHE A 199 22.83 22.72 -2.96
N ILE A 200 23.16 21.64 -3.67
CA ILE A 200 23.20 21.61 -5.13
C ILE A 200 21.80 21.84 -5.72
N TYR A 201 20.80 21.11 -5.23
CA TYR A 201 19.41 21.29 -5.64
C TYR A 201 18.95 22.75 -5.49
N THR A 202 19.24 23.38 -4.35
CA THR A 202 18.86 24.79 -4.11
C THR A 202 19.57 25.75 -5.06
N LYS A 203 20.79 25.43 -5.49
CA LYS A 203 21.54 26.23 -6.47
C LYS A 203 20.97 26.06 -7.88
N MET A 204 20.72 24.83 -8.31
CA MET A 204 20.18 24.52 -9.64
C MET A 204 18.74 25.02 -9.79
N LYS A 205 17.90 24.83 -8.77
CA LYS A 205 16.52 25.35 -8.78
C LYS A 205 16.43 26.87 -8.88
N LYS A 206 17.46 27.60 -8.42
CA LYS A 206 17.53 29.07 -8.60
C LYS A 206 17.91 29.50 -10.02
N THR A 207 18.52 28.60 -10.77
CA THR A 207 18.89 28.80 -12.17
C THR A 207 17.89 28.19 -13.15
N ASP A 208 16.81 27.57 -12.65
CA ASP A 208 15.73 27.05 -13.47
C ASP A 208 15.14 28.17 -14.34
N MET A 209 14.97 27.86 -15.62
CA MET A 209 14.41 28.78 -16.60
C MET A 209 13.00 28.29 -16.94
N PRO A 210 11.94 29.08 -16.69
CA PRO A 210 10.57 28.67 -16.96
C PRO A 210 10.41 28.11 -18.38
N MET A 211 9.74 26.96 -18.50
CA MET A 211 9.50 26.25 -19.76
C MET A 211 10.77 25.79 -20.52
N LYS A 212 11.97 25.89 -19.92
CA LYS A 212 13.23 25.47 -20.54
C LYS A 212 14.05 24.52 -19.69
N ALA A 213 14.06 24.69 -18.37
CA ALA A 213 14.81 23.86 -17.44
C ALA A 213 14.03 23.73 -16.13
N LEU A 214 13.97 22.52 -15.59
CA LEU A 214 13.28 22.21 -14.35
C LEU A 214 14.13 21.31 -13.46
N THR A 215 14.25 21.69 -12.19
CA THR A 215 14.88 20.88 -11.15
C THR A 215 13.81 20.31 -10.21
N ILE A 216 13.69 18.98 -10.18
CA ILE A 216 12.76 18.24 -9.31
C ILE A 216 13.53 17.41 -8.28
N SER A 217 12.87 17.05 -7.17
CA SER A 217 13.54 16.29 -6.12
C SER A 217 12.63 15.41 -5.27
N PHE A 218 13.16 14.30 -4.77
CA PHE A 218 12.58 13.53 -3.68
C PHE A 218 13.67 13.17 -2.65
N PHE A 219 13.33 13.29 -1.37
CA PHE A 219 14.25 12.97 -0.27
C PHE A 219 13.57 11.93 0.61
N PHE A 220 14.06 10.69 0.59
CA PHE A 220 13.47 9.63 1.39
C PHE A 220 13.50 9.98 2.88
N ASN A 221 12.38 9.77 3.56
CA ASN A 221 12.23 9.98 4.98
C ASN A 221 11.93 8.66 5.67
N ALA A 222 12.95 7.98 6.20
CA ALA A 222 12.79 6.72 6.91
C ALA A 222 11.76 6.78 8.05
N ARG A 223 11.51 7.98 8.58
CA ARG A 223 10.60 8.27 9.71
C ARG A 223 9.33 9.01 9.32
N GLY A 224 9.13 9.22 8.02
CA GLY A 224 7.91 9.80 7.50
C GLY A 224 6.78 8.78 7.47
N GLU A 225 5.61 9.23 7.02
CA GLU A 225 4.51 8.31 6.71
C GLU A 225 4.89 7.36 5.56
N LEU A 226 4.06 6.32 5.34
CA LEU A 226 4.34 5.24 4.38
C LEU A 226 4.84 5.73 3.01
N LEU A 227 4.25 6.80 2.47
CA LEU A 227 4.63 7.33 1.15
C LEU A 227 6.01 7.98 1.14
N GLU A 228 6.43 8.65 2.23
CA GLU A 228 7.71 9.35 2.30
C GLU A 228 8.93 8.40 2.30
N LYS A 229 8.70 7.13 2.64
CA LYS A 229 9.72 6.07 2.66
C LYS A 229 9.58 5.06 1.52
N SER A 230 8.76 5.34 0.50
CA SER A 230 8.41 4.35 -0.52
C SER A 230 8.65 4.85 -1.95
N VAL A 231 9.01 3.92 -2.83
CA VAL A 231 9.17 4.18 -4.27
C VAL A 231 7.89 4.73 -4.93
N PRO A 232 6.66 4.26 -4.61
CA PRO A 232 5.43 4.90 -5.08
C PRO A 232 5.29 6.37 -4.68
N GLY A 233 5.64 6.73 -3.44
CA GLY A 233 5.61 8.13 -3.01
C GLY A 233 6.63 9.01 -3.74
N MET A 234 7.80 8.45 -4.05
CA MET A 234 8.81 9.11 -4.89
C MET A 234 8.27 9.41 -6.29
N TYR A 235 7.77 8.41 -7.03
CA TYR A 235 7.25 8.63 -8.39
C TYR A 235 6.08 9.61 -8.42
N ARG A 236 5.16 9.52 -7.44
CA ARG A 236 4.07 10.50 -7.30
C ARG A 236 4.61 11.93 -7.17
N SER A 237 5.63 12.12 -6.33
CA SER A 237 6.24 13.44 -6.10
C SER A 237 6.99 13.97 -7.31
N LEU A 238 7.81 13.13 -7.96
CA LEU A 238 8.59 13.52 -9.12
C LEU A 238 7.69 13.84 -10.32
N LEU A 239 6.69 13.00 -10.57
CA LEU A 239 5.70 13.22 -11.63
C LEU A 239 4.89 14.49 -11.37
N LEU A 240 4.41 14.69 -10.14
CA LEU A 240 3.66 15.90 -9.78
C LEU A 240 4.51 17.17 -10.02
N GLN A 241 5.76 17.20 -9.55
CA GLN A 241 6.65 18.34 -9.76
C GLN A 241 6.94 18.59 -11.25
N LEU A 242 7.10 17.53 -12.05
CA LEU A 242 7.31 17.62 -13.49
C LEU A 242 6.10 18.23 -14.19
N LEU A 243 4.89 17.75 -13.89
CA LEU A 243 3.62 18.21 -14.47
C LEU A 243 3.21 19.61 -14.00
N GLU A 244 3.58 20.01 -12.77
CA GLU A 244 3.42 21.39 -12.28
C GLU A 244 4.43 22.34 -12.94
N GLY A 245 5.67 21.89 -13.15
CA GLY A 245 6.74 22.68 -13.77
C GLY A 245 6.58 22.88 -15.27
N PHE A 246 6.02 21.88 -15.97
CA PHE A 246 5.67 21.92 -17.39
C PHE A 246 4.19 21.55 -17.59
N PRO A 247 3.27 22.52 -17.43
CA PRO A 247 1.82 22.28 -17.50
C PRO A 247 1.31 21.69 -18.82
N ASP A 248 2.03 21.91 -19.93
CA ASP A 248 1.73 21.31 -21.23
C ASP A 248 1.84 19.78 -21.20
N LEU A 249 2.71 19.22 -20.35
CA LEU A 249 2.85 17.78 -20.17
C LEU A 249 1.65 17.13 -19.46
N GLN A 250 0.75 17.91 -18.83
CA GLN A 250 -0.43 17.36 -18.16
C GLN A 250 -1.37 16.61 -19.11
N GLN A 251 -1.24 16.82 -20.42
CA GLN A 251 -1.98 16.08 -21.44
C GLN A 251 -1.72 14.56 -21.41
N ILE A 252 -0.59 14.09 -20.88
CA ILE A 252 -0.32 12.65 -20.75
C ILE A 252 -1.31 11.95 -19.80
N LEU A 253 -1.96 12.69 -18.91
CA LEU A 253 -2.98 12.15 -18.00
C LEU A 253 -4.30 11.81 -18.72
N ASP A 254 -4.45 12.25 -19.97
CA ASP A 254 -5.61 11.95 -20.81
C ASP A 254 -5.41 10.73 -21.71
N ASP A 255 -4.21 10.12 -21.68
CA ASP A 255 -3.92 8.91 -22.44
C ASP A 255 -4.80 7.75 -21.95
N PRO A 256 -5.76 7.27 -22.76
CA PRO A 256 -6.68 6.21 -22.36
C PRO A 256 -5.98 4.84 -22.24
N ASP A 257 -4.81 4.66 -22.86
CA ASP A 257 -4.04 3.41 -22.79
C ASP A 257 -3.29 3.32 -21.45
N LEU A 258 -2.93 4.47 -20.86
CA LEU A 258 -2.29 4.54 -19.53
C LEU A 258 -3.29 4.72 -18.39
N ILE A 259 -4.32 5.56 -18.57
CA ILE A 259 -5.31 5.88 -17.53
C ILE A 259 -6.72 5.73 -18.09
N PRO A 260 -7.51 4.74 -17.62
CA PRO A 260 -8.90 4.59 -18.00
C PRO A 260 -9.70 5.89 -17.84
N ARG A 261 -10.59 6.19 -18.80
CA ARG A 261 -11.34 7.47 -18.85
C ARG A 261 -12.12 7.76 -17.55
N ASN A 262 -12.55 6.72 -16.83
CA ASN A 262 -13.34 6.84 -15.60
C ASN A 262 -12.49 6.89 -14.32
N GLN A 263 -11.16 6.72 -14.41
CA GLN A 263 -10.28 6.73 -13.24
C GLN A 263 -9.91 8.17 -12.84
N VAL A 264 -10.13 8.49 -11.57
CA VAL A 264 -9.80 9.79 -10.94
C VAL A 264 -8.92 9.65 -9.68
N THR A 265 -8.55 8.41 -9.34
CA THR A 265 -7.69 8.08 -8.20
C THR A 265 -6.25 7.84 -8.67
N CYS A 266 -5.30 7.94 -7.72
CA CYS A 266 -3.87 7.77 -7.99
C CYS A 266 -3.60 6.43 -8.72
N PRO A 267 -2.91 6.45 -9.88
CA PRO A 267 -2.53 5.24 -10.58
C PRO A 267 -1.59 4.33 -9.79
N PRO A 268 -1.55 3.02 -10.09
CA PRO A 268 -0.58 2.09 -9.50
C PRO A 268 0.84 2.38 -9.98
N LEU A 269 1.84 1.83 -9.27
CA LEU A 269 3.27 2.13 -9.50
C LEU A 269 3.72 1.96 -10.95
N ASN A 270 3.33 0.88 -11.64
CA ASN A 270 3.75 0.63 -13.02
C ASN A 270 3.27 1.76 -13.94
N ILE A 271 1.99 2.15 -13.83
CA ILE A 271 1.43 3.27 -14.59
C ILE A 271 2.11 4.59 -14.21
N LEU A 272 2.48 4.80 -12.95
CA LEU A 272 3.26 5.99 -12.57
C LEU A 272 4.65 6.03 -13.23
N LYS A 273 5.32 4.88 -13.37
CA LYS A 273 6.59 4.74 -14.09
C LYS A 273 6.40 5.07 -15.57
N ASP A 274 5.35 4.54 -16.20
CA ASP A 274 5.05 4.76 -17.61
C ASP A 274 4.69 6.23 -17.90
N LEU A 275 3.87 6.85 -17.05
CA LEU A 275 3.57 8.28 -17.13
C LEU A 275 4.82 9.13 -16.97
N PHE A 276 5.72 8.78 -16.05
CA PHE A 276 6.98 9.49 -15.86
C PHE A 276 7.89 9.36 -17.09
N ARG A 277 8.01 8.16 -17.66
CA ARG A 277 8.75 7.91 -18.91
C ARG A 277 8.16 8.69 -20.08
N SER A 278 6.85 8.70 -20.23
CA SER A 278 6.13 9.45 -21.27
C SER A 278 6.32 10.97 -21.13
N ALA A 279 6.26 11.47 -19.89
CA ALA A 279 6.52 12.88 -19.59
C ALA A 279 7.95 13.30 -19.97
N ILE A 280 8.95 12.46 -19.65
CA ILE A 280 10.36 12.71 -19.98
C ILE A 280 10.59 12.67 -21.49
N SER A 281 10.01 11.68 -22.17
CA SER A 281 10.12 11.55 -23.63
C SER A 281 9.50 12.75 -24.36
N SER A 282 8.52 13.41 -23.74
CA SER A 282 7.86 14.61 -24.25
C SER A 282 8.57 15.92 -23.91
N LEU A 283 9.78 15.89 -23.33
CA LEU A 283 10.50 17.12 -22.93
C LEU A 283 11.02 17.94 -24.11
N ASP A 284 11.17 17.37 -25.30
CA ASP A 284 11.79 18.00 -26.46
C ASP A 284 13.17 18.61 -26.10
N LYS A 285 13.34 19.93 -26.27
CA LYS A 285 14.57 20.67 -25.98
C LYS A 285 14.71 21.12 -24.52
N ARG A 286 13.76 20.76 -23.65
CA ARG A 286 13.77 21.14 -22.24
C ARG A 286 14.75 20.28 -21.46
N ALA A 287 15.37 20.86 -20.44
CA ALA A 287 16.23 20.14 -19.51
C ALA A 287 15.47 19.75 -18.25
N LEU A 288 15.68 18.52 -17.80
CA LEU A 288 15.17 18.02 -16.52
C LEU A 288 16.34 17.49 -15.67
N THR A 289 16.48 18.02 -14.46
CA THR A 289 17.41 17.49 -13.46
C THR A 289 16.61 16.92 -12.28
N CYS A 290 16.85 15.65 -11.95
CA CYS A 290 16.19 14.94 -10.87
C CYS A 290 17.16 14.62 -9.73
N PHE A 291 16.80 14.99 -8.50
CA PHE A 291 17.54 14.65 -7.29
C PHE A 291 16.78 13.61 -6.47
N VAL A 292 17.39 12.46 -6.18
CA VAL A 292 16.83 11.46 -5.25
C VAL A 292 17.84 11.16 -4.14
N ASP A 293 17.52 11.57 -2.92
CA ASP A 293 18.40 11.45 -1.75
C ASP A 293 18.02 10.27 -0.87
N ALA A 294 19.04 9.57 -0.34
CA ALA A 294 18.93 8.46 0.60
C ALA A 294 18.23 7.22 0.04
N LEU A 295 18.73 6.71 -1.10
CA LEU A 295 18.19 5.51 -1.75
C LEU A 295 18.14 4.28 -0.83
N ASP A 296 19.05 4.21 0.14
CA ASP A 296 19.16 3.10 1.08
C ASP A 296 18.09 3.03 2.17
N GLU A 297 17.14 3.96 2.18
CA GLU A 297 16.02 3.98 3.12
C GLU A 297 14.79 3.21 2.59
N CYS A 298 14.89 2.58 1.42
CA CYS A 298 13.88 1.71 0.82
C CYS A 298 14.26 0.23 0.87
N ASP A 299 13.29 -0.64 0.56
CA ASP A 299 13.54 -2.08 0.36
C ASP A 299 14.59 -2.32 -0.75
N GLU A 300 15.46 -3.30 -0.53
CA GLU A 300 16.59 -3.59 -1.42
C GLU A 300 16.15 -3.87 -2.87
N GLN A 301 15.07 -4.64 -3.06
CA GLN A 301 14.60 -4.98 -4.40
C GLN A 301 13.98 -3.76 -5.08
N GLN A 302 13.21 -2.97 -4.33
CA GLN A 302 12.61 -1.74 -4.87
C GLN A 302 13.66 -0.71 -5.32
N VAL A 303 14.80 -0.63 -4.63
CA VAL A 303 15.91 0.26 -5.02
C VAL A 303 16.57 -0.22 -6.30
N LYS A 304 16.80 -1.52 -6.45
CA LYS A 304 17.35 -2.10 -7.69
C LYS A 304 16.43 -1.83 -8.89
N ASP A 305 15.14 -2.18 -8.77
CA ASP A 305 14.13 -1.96 -9.82
C ASP A 305 14.00 -0.47 -10.18
N MET A 306 14.19 0.42 -9.21
CA MET A 306 14.17 1.86 -9.43
C MET A 306 15.43 2.32 -10.17
N VAL A 307 16.63 1.94 -9.73
CA VAL A 307 17.88 2.32 -10.39
C VAL A 307 17.88 1.83 -11.83
N GLU A 308 17.53 0.57 -12.07
CA GLU A 308 17.42 -0.02 -13.41
C GLU A 308 16.46 0.78 -14.29
N PHE A 309 15.28 1.14 -13.78
CA PHE A 309 14.34 1.96 -14.55
C PHE A 309 14.89 3.34 -14.92
N PHE A 310 15.58 4.02 -13.99
CA PHE A 310 16.18 5.31 -14.30
C PHE A 310 17.32 5.17 -15.31
N GLU A 311 18.11 4.08 -15.25
CA GLU A 311 19.15 3.77 -16.23
C GLU A 311 18.55 3.60 -17.63
N GLU A 312 17.49 2.80 -17.76
CA GLU A 312 16.76 2.62 -19.03
C GLU A 312 16.24 3.94 -19.59
N VAL A 313 15.62 4.77 -18.74
CA VAL A 313 15.08 6.07 -19.17
C VAL A 313 16.20 7.00 -19.61
N ALA A 314 17.33 7.01 -18.90
CA ALA A 314 18.45 7.87 -19.25
C ALA A 314 19.17 7.43 -20.53
N GLU A 315 19.31 6.12 -20.75
CA GLU A 315 19.82 5.55 -22.00
C GLU A 315 18.95 5.97 -23.18
N GLN A 316 17.63 5.80 -23.06
CA GLN A 316 16.67 6.27 -24.08
C GLN A 316 16.79 7.79 -24.32
N CYS A 317 16.96 8.60 -23.27
CA CYS A 317 17.14 10.04 -23.41
C CYS A 317 18.43 10.41 -24.17
N VAL A 318 19.50 9.63 -24.02
CA VAL A 318 20.75 9.85 -24.78
C VAL A 318 20.51 9.57 -26.26
N GLU A 319 19.79 8.50 -26.60
CA GLU A 319 19.42 8.17 -27.98
C GLU A 319 18.52 9.24 -28.63
N ASP A 320 17.53 9.72 -27.88
CA ASP A 320 16.56 10.73 -28.32
C ASP A 320 17.07 12.18 -28.22
N ASN A 321 18.31 12.37 -27.76
CA ASN A 321 18.93 13.68 -27.53
C ASN A 321 18.12 14.58 -26.56
N VAL A 322 17.50 13.96 -25.55
CA VAL A 322 16.75 14.60 -24.47
C VAL A 322 17.69 14.92 -23.30
N ARG A 323 17.59 16.13 -22.76
CA ARG A 323 18.43 16.59 -21.65
C ARG A 323 17.88 16.12 -20.30
N PHE A 324 18.25 14.91 -19.90
CA PHE A 324 17.88 14.31 -18.62
C PHE A 324 19.11 14.02 -17.76
N GLN A 325 19.13 14.54 -16.54
CA GLN A 325 20.19 14.34 -15.55
C GLN A 325 19.62 13.86 -14.22
N VAL A 326 20.32 12.93 -13.59
CA VAL A 326 19.91 12.32 -12.32
C VAL A 326 21.05 12.38 -11.32
N CYS A 327 20.75 12.83 -10.11
CA CYS A 327 21.69 12.83 -9.00
C CYS A 327 21.12 11.98 -7.86
N PHE A 328 21.85 10.93 -7.51
CA PHE A 328 21.50 10.00 -6.44
C PHE A 328 22.43 10.14 -5.25
N SER A 329 21.91 9.88 -4.06
CA SER A 329 22.72 9.71 -2.86
C SER A 329 22.40 8.42 -2.12
N SER A 330 23.43 7.77 -1.58
CA SER A 330 23.26 6.57 -0.76
C SER A 330 24.42 6.35 0.21
N ARG A 331 24.26 5.40 1.14
CA ARG A 331 25.39 4.83 1.89
C ARG A 331 26.20 3.84 1.04
N HIS A 332 27.31 3.35 1.60
CA HIS A 332 28.14 2.29 1.02
C HIS A 332 27.41 0.94 1.10
N TYR A 333 26.41 0.74 0.25
CA TYR A 333 25.73 -0.55 0.12
C TYR A 333 26.19 -1.26 -1.15
N PRO A 334 26.56 -2.55 -1.05
CA PRO A 334 27.10 -3.30 -2.18
C PRO A 334 26.04 -3.67 -3.23
N TYR A 335 24.75 -3.64 -2.87
CA TYR A 335 23.65 -4.05 -3.75
C TYR A 335 23.15 -2.94 -4.68
N ILE A 336 23.54 -1.68 -4.43
CA ILE A 336 23.30 -0.59 -5.36
C ILE A 336 24.49 -0.59 -6.32
N ASP A 337 24.23 -0.72 -7.60
CA ASP A 337 25.24 -0.55 -8.64
C ASP A 337 24.63 0.25 -9.79
N ILE A 338 25.35 1.28 -10.22
CA ILE A 338 24.95 2.14 -11.33
C ILE A 338 26.02 1.92 -12.39
N LYS A 339 25.64 1.29 -13.50
CA LYS A 339 26.53 0.81 -14.56
C LYS A 339 27.19 1.99 -15.28
N SER A 340 26.38 2.99 -15.62
CA SER A 340 26.82 4.17 -16.38
C SER A 340 26.54 5.43 -15.57
N GLY A 341 27.55 5.92 -14.83
CA GLY A 341 27.42 7.12 -14.02
C GLY A 341 28.71 7.56 -13.34
N ILE A 342 28.79 8.84 -12.98
CA ILE A 342 29.92 9.40 -12.24
C ILE A 342 29.76 9.07 -10.75
N ARG A 343 30.74 8.35 -10.18
CA ARG A 343 30.71 7.93 -8.78
C ARG A 343 31.62 8.80 -7.92
N LEU A 344 31.04 9.53 -6.98
CA LEU A 344 31.76 10.38 -6.03
C LEU A 344 31.59 9.85 -4.59
N THR A 345 32.72 9.54 -3.94
CA THR A 345 32.75 9.21 -2.51
C THR A 345 33.08 10.47 -1.72
N LEU A 346 32.24 10.79 -0.73
CA LEU A 346 32.31 12.03 0.04
C LEU A 346 33.44 12.06 1.07
N GLU A 347 33.72 10.92 1.73
CA GLU A 347 34.90 10.83 2.60
C GLU A 347 36.18 10.97 1.80
N GLY A 348 37.18 11.67 2.36
CA GLY A 348 38.49 11.84 1.74
C GLY A 348 38.56 12.98 0.72
N GLN A 349 37.45 13.70 0.46
CA GLN A 349 37.47 14.91 -0.36
C GLN A 349 38.05 16.07 0.44
N ASP A 350 39.09 16.74 -0.09
CA ASP A 350 39.75 17.87 0.59
C ASP A 350 38.77 19.00 0.93
N GLY A 351 37.87 19.32 -0.01
CA GLY A 351 36.84 20.34 0.21
C GLY A 351 35.86 19.99 1.33
N HIS A 352 35.57 18.70 1.53
CA HIS A 352 34.73 18.22 2.62
C HIS A 352 35.45 18.34 3.97
N ASN A 353 36.74 18.01 4.02
CA ASN A 353 37.57 18.21 5.22
C ASN A 353 37.67 19.69 5.61
N GLU A 354 37.78 20.59 4.63
CA GLU A 354 37.76 22.03 4.88
C GLU A 354 36.41 22.53 5.41
N ASP A 355 35.30 21.93 4.97
CA ASP A 355 33.98 22.23 5.54
C ASP A 355 33.85 21.76 7.00
N LEU A 356 34.40 20.59 7.34
CA LEU A 356 34.49 20.10 8.73
C LEU A 356 35.32 21.05 9.59
N LYS A 357 36.52 21.42 9.11
CA LYS A 357 37.41 22.37 9.78
C LYS A 357 36.70 23.69 10.07
N ARG A 358 36.04 24.27 9.06
CA ARG A 358 35.27 25.51 9.20
C ARG A 358 34.12 25.38 10.20
N TYR A 359 33.44 24.24 10.25
CA TYR A 359 32.40 23.98 11.25
C TYR A 359 33.00 24.00 12.66
N ILE A 360 34.11 23.29 12.89
CA ILE A 360 34.79 23.23 14.19
C ILE A 360 35.19 24.64 14.64
N SER A 361 35.89 25.40 13.79
CA SER A 361 36.34 26.76 14.12
C SER A 361 35.20 27.71 14.48
N LYS A 362 34.01 27.49 13.92
CA LYS A 362 32.83 28.34 14.15
C LYS A 362 32.06 27.94 15.41
N HIS A 363 32.02 26.66 15.75
CA HIS A 363 31.14 26.12 16.79
C HIS A 363 31.88 25.74 18.09
N LEU A 364 33.19 25.55 18.05
CA LEU A 364 34.01 25.29 19.22
C LEU A 364 34.21 26.58 20.02
N ARG A 365 33.71 26.61 21.26
CA ARG A 365 33.69 27.79 22.14
C ARG A 365 34.90 27.79 23.09
N ILE A 366 36.10 27.68 22.54
CA ILE A 366 37.37 27.69 23.27
C ILE A 366 38.15 28.93 22.87
N GLN A 367 38.70 29.64 23.85
CA GLN A 367 39.37 30.93 23.62
C GLN A 367 40.84 30.80 23.21
N ASP A 368 41.51 29.70 23.57
CA ASP A 368 42.93 29.46 23.26
C ASP A 368 43.09 28.96 21.81
N PRO A 369 43.66 29.76 20.89
CA PRO A 369 43.78 29.39 19.48
C PRO A 369 44.69 28.19 19.26
N SER A 370 45.77 28.05 20.05
CA SER A 370 46.72 26.95 19.90
C SER A 370 46.09 25.60 20.25
N LEU A 371 45.30 25.59 21.33
CA LEU A 371 44.51 24.44 21.73
C LEU A 371 43.40 24.15 20.71
N VAL A 372 42.76 25.17 20.14
CA VAL A 372 41.73 24.99 19.09
C VAL A 372 42.33 24.31 17.86
N ASP A 373 43.51 24.73 17.40
CA ASP A 373 44.17 24.12 16.25
C ASP A 373 44.55 22.66 16.52
N GLU A 374 45.10 22.35 17.70
CA GLU A 374 45.42 20.99 18.14
C GLU A 374 44.16 20.10 18.18
N LEU A 375 43.11 20.55 18.87
CA LEU A 375 41.85 19.81 19.00
C LEU A 375 41.16 19.62 17.63
N THR A 376 41.24 20.63 16.76
CA THR A 376 40.69 20.56 15.40
C THR A 376 41.35 19.43 14.63
N GLN A 377 42.69 19.33 14.66
CA GLN A 377 43.38 18.28 13.93
C GLN A 377 43.06 16.88 14.49
N MET A 378 43.08 16.74 15.83
CA MET A 378 42.69 15.49 16.48
C MET A 378 41.27 15.05 16.11
N MET A 379 40.32 16.00 16.03
CA MET A 379 38.94 15.71 15.64
C MET A 379 38.82 15.30 14.18
N LEU A 380 39.53 15.97 13.25
CA LEU A 380 39.50 15.64 11.83
C LEU A 380 40.02 14.21 11.60
N ASP A 381 41.11 13.84 12.28
CA ASP A 381 41.71 12.51 12.20
C ASP A 381 40.75 11.42 12.72
N LYS A 382 40.11 11.66 13.88
CA LYS A 382 39.17 10.69 14.49
C LYS A 382 37.84 10.59 13.74
N ALA A 383 37.33 11.69 13.20
CA ALA A 383 36.02 11.74 12.54
C ALA A 383 35.97 10.94 11.23
N ALA A 384 37.11 10.76 10.55
CA ALA A 384 37.22 10.02 9.29
C ALA A 384 36.14 10.40 8.26
N GLY A 385 35.87 11.71 8.13
CA GLY A 385 34.89 12.30 7.22
C GLY A 385 33.43 12.35 7.70
N VAL A 386 33.12 11.85 8.92
CA VAL A 386 31.76 11.81 9.46
C VAL A 386 31.37 13.13 10.13
N PHE A 387 30.59 13.96 9.44
CA PHE A 387 30.17 15.28 9.92
C PHE A 387 29.37 15.22 11.23
N LEU A 388 28.47 14.24 11.38
CA LEU A 388 27.67 14.08 12.59
C LEU A 388 28.55 13.80 13.83
N TRP A 389 29.63 13.03 13.66
CA TRP A 389 30.58 12.77 14.74
C TRP A 389 31.22 14.08 15.20
N VAL A 390 31.69 14.90 14.26
CA VAL A 390 32.27 16.22 14.57
C VAL A 390 31.26 17.10 15.31
N ALA A 391 30.01 17.15 14.85
CA ALA A 391 28.97 17.95 15.49
C ALA A 391 28.74 17.54 16.96
N LEU A 392 28.62 16.24 17.24
CA LEU A 392 28.43 15.72 18.59
C LEU A 392 29.65 15.99 19.48
N VAL A 393 30.87 15.80 18.96
CA VAL A 393 32.10 15.99 19.72
C VAL A 393 32.37 17.46 20.03
N VAL A 394 32.04 18.38 19.11
CA VAL A 394 32.07 19.82 19.41
C VAL A 394 31.18 20.15 20.60
N ASP A 395 29.95 19.60 20.63
CA ASP A 395 29.02 19.84 21.73
C ASP A 395 29.53 19.24 23.05
N ILE A 396 30.11 18.03 23.02
CA ILE A 396 30.76 17.39 24.17
C ILE A 396 31.90 18.28 24.70
N LEU A 397 32.82 18.74 23.84
CA LEU A 397 33.94 19.58 24.26
C LEU A 397 33.50 20.96 24.75
N ASN A 398 32.45 21.52 24.16
CA ASN A 398 31.85 22.77 24.63
C ASN A 398 31.26 22.60 26.04
N GLU A 399 30.62 21.47 26.33
CA GLU A 399 30.13 21.13 27.67
C GLU A 399 31.27 21.03 28.67
N GLU A 400 32.32 20.26 28.37
CA GLU A 400 33.50 20.14 29.23
C GLU A 400 34.20 21.48 29.47
N ASN A 401 34.25 22.34 28.44
CA ASN A 401 34.80 23.68 28.55
C ASN A 401 33.97 24.56 29.50
N ARG A 402 32.65 24.40 29.55
CA ARG A 402 31.79 25.08 30.55
C ARG A 402 32.11 24.66 31.98
N HIS A 403 32.55 23.41 32.17
CA HIS A 403 32.92 22.86 33.48
C HIS A 403 34.38 23.16 33.90
N GLY A 404 35.10 24.06 33.20
CA GLY A 404 36.39 24.58 33.67
C GLY A 404 37.64 24.10 32.93
N ARG A 405 37.51 23.49 31.74
CA ARG A 405 38.60 23.16 30.79
C ARG A 405 39.63 22.11 31.22
N ILE A 406 39.52 21.51 32.40
CA ILE A 406 40.60 20.76 33.06
C ILE A 406 41.10 19.56 32.21
N ALA A 407 40.24 18.94 31.40
CA ALA A 407 40.56 17.68 30.72
C ALA A 407 40.17 17.60 29.22
N LEU A 408 40.11 18.72 28.49
CA LEU A 408 39.64 18.72 27.08
C LEU A 408 40.42 17.76 26.16
N ARG A 409 41.76 17.72 26.27
CA ARG A 409 42.61 16.79 25.49
C ARG A 409 42.33 15.33 25.87
N THR A 410 42.23 15.07 27.16
CA THR A 410 41.96 13.71 27.68
C THR A 410 40.59 13.25 27.23
N ARG A 411 39.57 14.11 27.35
CA ARG A 411 38.22 13.82 26.88
C ARG A 411 38.20 13.47 25.40
N LEU A 412 38.84 14.27 24.54
CA LEU A 412 38.87 13.98 23.10
C LEU A 412 39.59 12.65 22.78
N ARG A 413 40.58 12.23 23.57
CA ARG A 413 41.23 10.92 23.39
C ARG A 413 40.30 9.77 23.73
N GLU A 414 39.50 9.90 24.78
CA GLU A 414 38.53 8.89 25.25
C GLU A 414 37.32 8.73 24.33
N VAL A 415 36.90 9.81 23.65
CA VAL A 415 35.81 9.79 22.67
C VAL A 415 36.09 8.73 21.60
N PRO A 416 35.19 7.76 21.34
CA PRO A 416 35.38 6.72 20.32
C PRO A 416 35.44 7.30 18.90
N ASN A 417 36.18 6.65 18.00
CA ASN A 417 36.27 7.08 16.59
C ASN A 417 34.99 6.72 15.80
N GLU A 418 34.39 5.56 16.11
CA GLU A 418 33.18 5.10 15.44
C GLU A 418 31.93 5.82 15.96
N LEU A 419 31.02 6.17 15.06
CA LEU A 419 29.80 6.90 15.41
C LEU A 419 28.86 6.07 16.30
N SER A 420 28.74 4.77 16.07
CA SER A 420 27.95 3.85 16.90
C SER A 420 28.49 3.76 18.33
N ALA A 421 29.81 3.62 18.47
CA ALA A 421 30.47 3.65 19.77
C ALA A 421 30.34 5.01 20.47
N LEU A 422 30.35 6.12 19.72
CA LEU A 422 30.08 7.44 20.26
C LEU A 422 28.63 7.57 20.78
N PHE A 423 27.62 7.05 20.06
CA PHE A 423 26.26 7.03 20.58
C PHE A 423 26.15 6.22 21.87
N GLN A 424 26.82 5.07 21.93
CA GLN A 424 26.90 4.28 23.15
C GLN A 424 27.53 5.10 24.30
N ASP A 425 28.68 5.75 24.08
CA ASP A 425 29.33 6.62 25.07
C ASP A 425 28.39 7.72 25.59
N ILE A 426 27.70 8.43 24.68
CA ILE A 426 26.72 9.47 25.03
C ILE A 426 25.59 8.90 25.89
N LEU A 427 25.03 7.76 25.51
CA LEU A 427 23.90 7.15 26.20
C LEU A 427 24.28 6.58 27.57
N THR A 428 25.50 6.06 27.73
CA THR A 428 25.99 5.47 28.98
C THR A 428 26.77 6.41 29.88
N ARG A 429 27.00 7.67 29.46
CA ARG A 429 27.85 8.64 30.16
C ARG A 429 27.49 8.85 31.63
N ASP A 430 26.20 8.87 31.92
CA ASP A 430 25.61 9.03 33.25
C ASP A 430 24.44 8.06 33.41
N GLN A 431 24.15 7.65 34.64
CA GLN A 431 23.04 6.77 34.97
C GLN A 431 21.78 7.56 35.39
N ASP A 432 21.76 8.86 35.12
CA ASP A 432 20.65 9.73 35.48
C ASP A 432 19.47 9.51 34.54
N HIS A 433 18.27 9.40 35.10
CA HIS A 433 17.00 9.32 34.35
C HIS A 433 16.94 8.21 33.27
N LEU A 434 17.56 7.05 33.49
CA LEU A 434 17.58 5.94 32.51
C LEU A 434 16.19 5.48 32.05
N GLU A 435 15.18 5.52 32.92
CA GLU A 435 13.82 5.17 32.53
C GLU A 435 13.21 6.21 31.59
N SER A 436 13.47 7.50 31.84
CA SER A 436 13.08 8.58 30.93
C SER A 436 13.75 8.40 29.57
N LEU A 437 15.03 8.02 29.57
CA LEU A 437 15.79 7.73 28.35
C LEU A 437 15.25 6.53 27.58
N LEU A 438 14.99 5.42 28.26
CA LEU A 438 14.42 4.25 27.62
C LEU A 438 13.06 4.56 27.01
N LEU A 439 12.16 5.20 27.77
CA LEU A 439 10.83 5.57 27.29
C LEU A 439 10.89 6.56 26.11
N SER A 440 11.77 7.57 26.20
CA SER A 440 12.08 8.51 25.11
C SER A 440 12.43 7.77 23.81
N ILE A 441 13.38 6.84 23.88
CA ILE A 441 13.83 6.06 22.74
C ILE A 441 12.69 5.19 22.19
N LEU A 442 11.96 4.49 23.07
CA LEU A 442 10.86 3.62 22.67
C LEU A 442 9.73 4.39 21.97
N TRP A 443 9.36 5.58 22.43
CA TRP A 443 8.30 6.36 21.77
C TRP A 443 8.71 6.91 20.41
N ILE A 444 9.96 7.31 20.25
CA ILE A 444 10.45 7.76 18.94
C ILE A 444 10.48 6.59 17.95
N LEU A 445 10.79 5.38 18.42
CA LEU A 445 10.89 4.19 17.59
C LEU A 445 9.54 3.52 17.27
N LEU A 446 8.63 3.43 18.24
CA LEU A 446 7.45 2.56 18.18
C LEU A 446 6.13 3.31 18.05
N ALA A 447 6.13 4.64 18.09
CA ALA A 447 4.90 5.39 17.86
C ALA A 447 4.38 5.15 16.43
N GLN A 448 3.07 4.89 16.30
CA GLN A 448 2.39 4.60 15.02
C GLN A 448 2.48 5.77 14.03
N ARG A 449 2.67 6.98 14.56
CA ARG A 449 3.11 8.17 13.83
C ARG A 449 4.04 8.98 14.73
N PRO A 450 4.94 9.80 14.17
CA PRO A 450 5.77 10.70 14.99
C PRO A 450 4.91 11.58 15.91
N LEU A 451 5.31 11.64 17.18
CA LEU A 451 4.62 12.44 18.20
C LEU A 451 4.96 13.92 18.06
N GLN A 452 3.98 14.79 18.25
CA GLN A 452 4.23 16.23 18.42
C GLN A 452 4.89 16.51 19.76
N ALA A 453 5.52 17.68 19.93
CA ALA A 453 6.26 18.01 21.15
C ALA A 453 5.40 17.92 22.43
N GLY A 454 4.16 18.41 22.39
CA GLY A 454 3.22 18.28 23.52
C GLY A 454 2.73 16.85 23.74
N GLU A 455 2.51 16.09 22.67
CA GLU A 455 2.15 14.66 22.75
C GLU A 455 3.27 13.86 23.41
N TYR A 456 4.51 14.05 22.95
CA TYR A 456 5.71 13.44 23.49
C TYR A 456 5.90 13.75 24.97
N TYR A 457 5.71 15.01 25.36
CA TYR A 457 5.85 15.42 26.75
C TYR A 457 4.84 14.74 27.68
N HIS A 458 3.57 14.64 27.27
CA HIS A 458 2.53 13.96 28.04
C HIS A 458 2.67 12.44 28.02
N ALA A 459 3.14 11.86 26.92
CA ALA A 459 3.55 10.46 26.87
C ALA A 459 4.67 10.18 27.88
N LEU A 460 5.67 11.08 27.97
CA LEU A 460 6.74 11.06 28.99
C LEU A 460 6.24 11.04 30.40
N TRP A 461 5.41 12.01 30.72
CA TRP A 461 4.78 12.08 32.01
C TRP A 461 3.97 10.80 32.33
N SER A 462 3.14 10.32 31.41
CA SER A 462 2.28 9.16 31.66
C SER A 462 3.06 7.86 31.84
N GLY A 463 4.10 7.64 31.04
CA GLY A 463 5.00 6.49 31.21
C GLY A 463 5.78 6.55 32.52
N LEU A 464 6.29 7.72 32.91
CA LEU A 464 7.01 7.90 34.17
C LEU A 464 6.09 7.75 35.40
N LEU A 465 4.84 8.21 35.31
CA LEU A 465 3.83 8.03 36.34
C LEU A 465 3.64 6.54 36.68
N LEU A 466 3.54 5.68 35.66
CA LEU A 466 3.42 4.22 35.83
C LEU A 466 4.65 3.57 36.48
N LYS A 467 5.82 4.21 36.35
CA LYS A 467 7.07 3.76 37.02
C LYS A 467 7.26 4.40 38.40
N GLY A 468 6.29 5.18 38.89
CA GLY A 468 6.39 5.90 40.17
C GLY A 468 7.42 7.03 40.17
N LYS A 469 7.80 7.55 38.99
CA LYS A 469 8.81 8.60 38.79
C LYS A 469 8.23 9.91 38.24
N GLY A 470 6.91 10.00 38.07
CA GLY A 470 6.20 11.20 37.62
C GLY A 470 5.29 11.75 38.70
N ASP A 471 5.00 13.06 38.62
CA ASP A 471 4.01 13.70 39.49
C ASP A 471 2.61 13.17 39.21
N ARG A 472 1.77 13.09 40.25
CA ARG A 472 0.38 12.62 40.12
C ARG A 472 -0.49 13.62 39.36
N GLU A 473 -0.16 14.90 39.44
CA GLU A 473 -0.86 15.94 38.72
C GLU A 473 -0.38 15.99 37.27
N MET A 474 -1.34 16.10 36.34
CA MET A 474 -1.02 16.19 34.93
C MET A 474 -0.38 17.54 34.63
N PRO A 475 0.73 17.58 33.87
CA PRO A 475 1.47 18.81 33.69
C PRO A 475 0.68 19.81 32.82
N PRO A 476 0.76 21.12 33.12
CA PRO A 476 0.05 22.15 32.38
C PRO A 476 0.69 22.39 31.01
N VAL A 477 -0.15 22.67 30.02
CA VAL A 477 0.25 22.84 28.60
C VAL A 477 0.13 24.31 28.14
N ASN A 478 -0.67 25.11 28.85
CA ASN A 478 -1.02 26.48 28.46
C ASN A 478 -0.22 27.55 29.22
N THR A 479 1.02 27.24 29.58
CA THR A 479 1.93 28.21 30.20
C THR A 479 2.74 28.95 29.13
N SER A 480 3.17 30.18 29.42
CA SER A 480 3.97 30.98 28.47
C SER A 480 5.32 30.34 28.12
N ASP A 481 5.79 29.39 28.92
CA ASP A 481 7.05 28.65 28.77
C ASP A 481 6.88 27.21 28.26
N ALA A 482 5.65 26.74 27.99
CA ALA A 482 5.37 25.34 27.64
C ALA A 482 6.22 24.82 26.46
N SER A 483 6.37 25.62 25.41
CA SER A 483 7.19 25.25 24.25
C SER A 483 8.68 25.08 24.59
N ASP A 484 9.21 25.89 25.51
CA ASP A 484 10.60 25.77 25.95
C ASP A 484 10.78 24.54 26.85
N CYS A 485 9.80 24.28 27.71
CA CYS A 485 9.75 23.06 28.53
C CYS A 485 9.71 21.79 27.67
N PHE A 486 8.88 21.74 26.62
CA PHE A 486 8.83 20.59 25.72
C PHE A 486 10.17 20.36 25.01
N ASN A 487 10.79 21.43 24.51
CA ASN A 487 12.10 21.32 23.85
C ASN A 487 13.19 20.84 24.82
N LYS A 488 13.25 21.40 26.03
CA LYS A 488 14.17 20.95 27.09
C LYS A 488 13.94 19.48 27.43
N CYS A 489 12.69 19.06 27.54
CA CYS A 489 12.32 17.68 27.83
C CYS A 489 12.79 16.72 26.72
N VAL A 490 12.55 17.05 25.44
CA VAL A 490 13.02 16.24 24.31
C VAL A 490 14.54 16.08 24.36
N ILE A 491 15.28 17.17 24.57
CA ILE A 491 16.75 17.15 24.62
C ILE A 491 17.25 16.37 25.85
N SER A 492 16.70 16.62 27.04
CA SER A 492 17.19 16.00 28.27
C SER A 492 16.86 14.50 28.33
N SER A 493 15.63 14.11 27.98
CA SER A 493 15.20 12.71 27.99
C SER A 493 15.93 11.86 26.94
N SER A 494 16.34 12.44 25.81
CA SER A 494 17.07 11.71 24.76
C SER A 494 18.60 11.86 24.82
N LYS A 495 19.13 12.54 25.85
CA LYS A 495 20.55 12.93 25.94
C LYS A 495 21.07 13.68 24.70
N GLY A 496 20.22 14.52 24.11
CA GLY A 496 20.52 15.33 22.93
C GLY A 496 20.48 14.57 21.60
N LEU A 497 20.06 13.30 21.60
CA LEU A 497 19.92 12.51 20.38
C LEU A 497 18.56 12.66 19.71
N ALA A 498 17.62 13.42 20.28
CA ALA A 498 16.36 13.81 19.66
C ALA A 498 16.18 15.34 19.52
N GLU A 499 15.40 15.73 18.53
CA GLU A 499 15.06 17.12 18.22
C GLU A 499 13.60 17.26 17.77
N ILE A 500 13.10 18.49 17.80
CA ILE A 500 11.80 18.86 17.23
C ILE A 500 12.00 19.35 15.79
N THR A 501 11.25 18.79 14.84
CA THR A 501 11.35 19.15 13.41
C THR A 501 10.89 20.58 13.14
N LYS A 502 11.43 21.18 12.08
CA LYS A 502 11.07 22.55 11.63
C LYS A 502 9.95 22.55 10.57
N ALA A 503 9.16 21.48 10.52
CA ALA A 503 8.08 21.31 9.55
C ALA A 503 6.83 22.14 9.92
N LYS A 504 5.85 22.20 9.01
CA LYS A 504 4.56 22.88 9.26
C LYS A 504 3.84 22.33 10.49
N LYS A 505 3.99 21.03 10.76
CA LYS A 505 3.54 20.33 11.97
C LYS A 505 4.79 19.75 12.67
N PRO A 506 5.36 20.43 13.69
CA PRO A 506 6.56 19.96 14.37
C PRO A 506 6.35 18.64 15.11
N THR A 507 7.26 17.70 14.92
CA THR A 507 7.25 16.36 15.52
C THR A 507 8.62 16.04 16.12
N VAL A 508 8.65 15.11 17.07
CA VAL A 508 9.87 14.65 17.72
C VAL A 508 10.47 13.51 16.90
N GLN A 509 11.78 13.59 16.66
CA GLN A 509 12.55 12.56 15.95
C GLN A 509 13.98 12.51 16.51
N PHE A 510 14.75 11.45 16.24
CA PHE A 510 16.20 11.53 16.50
C PHE A 510 16.88 12.57 15.59
N ILE A 511 18.02 13.10 16.01
CA ILE A 511 18.82 14.06 15.23
C ILE A 511 19.31 13.51 13.88
N HIS A 512 19.43 12.18 13.75
CA HIS A 512 19.88 11.51 12.52
C HIS A 512 19.46 10.03 12.47
N GLU A 513 19.35 9.44 11.27
CA GLU A 513 18.95 8.03 11.08
C GLU A 513 19.93 7.04 11.71
N SER A 514 21.21 7.39 11.72
CA SER A 514 22.26 6.57 12.36
C SER A 514 22.04 6.29 13.85
N VAL A 515 21.25 7.10 14.55
CA VAL A 515 20.85 6.79 15.94
C VAL A 515 19.95 5.56 15.98
N SER A 516 18.96 5.50 15.08
CA SER A 516 18.05 4.36 14.92
C SER A 516 18.81 3.11 14.45
N ASP A 517 19.72 3.26 13.47
CA ASP A 517 20.58 2.16 13.02
C ASP A 517 21.40 1.58 14.18
N PHE A 518 22.01 2.43 15.01
CA PHE A 518 22.73 1.98 16.19
C PHE A 518 21.82 1.22 17.16
N LEU A 519 20.66 1.78 17.47
CA LEU A 519 19.72 1.20 18.43
C LEU A 519 19.17 -0.15 17.96
N ILE A 520 18.82 -0.27 16.67
CA ILE A 520 18.15 -1.43 16.09
C ILE A 520 19.15 -2.37 15.39
N LYS A 521 19.80 -1.90 14.31
CA LYS A 521 20.66 -2.73 13.44
C LYS A 521 21.94 -3.18 14.17
N ASP A 522 22.58 -2.28 14.91
CA ASP A 522 23.82 -2.60 15.67
C ASP A 522 23.53 -3.22 17.06
N LYS A 523 22.26 -3.54 17.32
CA LYS A 523 21.74 -4.10 18.58
C LYS A 523 22.06 -3.22 19.80
N GLY A 524 22.10 -1.91 19.62
CA GLY A 524 22.36 -0.94 20.69
C GLY A 524 21.35 -1.03 21.82
N LEU A 525 20.06 -1.21 21.52
CA LEU A 525 19.01 -1.40 22.54
C LEU A 525 19.30 -2.61 23.43
N TYR A 526 19.68 -3.74 22.84
CA TYR A 526 20.01 -4.95 23.60
C TYR A 526 21.27 -4.78 24.46
N LYS A 527 22.28 -4.05 23.96
CA LYS A 527 23.50 -3.75 24.72
C LYS A 527 23.22 -2.84 25.92
N LEU A 528 22.38 -1.82 25.72
CA LEU A 528 22.05 -0.82 26.75
C LEU A 528 21.03 -1.35 27.77
N TRP A 529 20.03 -2.11 27.31
CA TRP A 529 18.98 -2.70 28.14
C TRP A 529 18.79 -4.19 27.82
N PRO A 530 19.66 -5.08 28.32
CA PRO A 530 19.57 -6.52 28.06
C PRO A 530 18.24 -7.15 28.49
N LYS A 531 17.56 -6.54 29.47
CA LYS A 531 16.24 -6.98 29.97
C LYS A 531 15.14 -6.91 28.91
N LEU A 532 15.29 -6.06 27.88
CA LEU A 532 14.35 -6.00 26.77
C LEU A 532 14.33 -7.29 25.95
N GLY A 533 15.40 -8.09 26.02
CA GLY A 533 15.52 -9.33 25.29
C GLY A 533 15.63 -9.11 23.77
N ALA A 534 15.49 -10.21 23.02
CA ALA A 534 15.53 -10.17 21.55
C ALA A 534 14.26 -9.54 20.95
N ASP A 535 13.12 -9.65 21.64
CA ASP A 535 11.82 -9.14 21.22
C ASP A 535 11.47 -7.85 21.97
N TRP A 536 12.35 -6.85 21.82
CA TRP A 536 12.18 -5.55 22.46
C TRP A 536 10.96 -4.79 21.92
N GLU A 537 10.51 -5.08 20.68
CA GLU A 537 9.38 -4.41 20.04
C GLU A 537 8.07 -4.70 20.77
N SER A 538 7.76 -5.98 21.07
CA SER A 538 6.55 -6.31 21.83
C SER A 538 6.58 -5.68 23.23
N GLN A 539 7.73 -5.68 23.90
CA GLN A 539 7.89 -5.04 25.21
C GLN A 539 7.72 -3.52 25.13
N GLY A 540 8.28 -2.87 24.11
CA GLY A 540 8.13 -1.45 23.93
C GLY A 540 6.70 -1.04 23.56
N HIS A 541 6.01 -1.86 22.75
CA HIS A 541 4.59 -1.68 22.45
C HIS A 541 3.71 -1.92 23.68
N GLU A 542 4.07 -2.86 24.55
CA GLU A 542 3.43 -3.06 25.85
C GLU A 542 3.55 -1.82 26.75
N GLU A 543 4.74 -1.22 26.85
CA GLU A 543 4.96 0.02 27.61
C GLU A 543 4.16 1.20 27.02
N LEU A 544 4.12 1.33 25.69
CA LEU A 544 3.29 2.31 24.99
C LEU A 544 1.80 2.09 25.22
N ARG A 545 1.34 0.83 25.20
CA ARG A 545 -0.05 0.46 25.48
C ARG A 545 -0.44 0.84 26.89
N LEU A 546 0.40 0.52 27.88
CA LEU A 546 0.19 0.91 29.28
C LEU A 546 0.10 2.44 29.42
N CYS A 547 1.05 3.16 28.82
CA CYS A 547 1.07 4.62 28.79
C CYS A 547 -0.21 5.21 28.18
N CYS A 548 -0.60 4.75 26.99
CA CYS A 548 -1.81 5.23 26.32
C CYS A 548 -3.06 4.93 27.17
N ASN A 549 -3.16 3.73 27.73
CA ASN A 549 -4.30 3.31 28.55
C ASN A 549 -4.41 4.16 29.83
N ALA A 550 -3.30 4.36 30.54
CA ALA A 550 -3.26 5.20 31.74
C ALA A 550 -3.61 6.66 31.46
N TYR A 551 -3.17 7.18 30.30
CA TYR A 551 -3.49 8.54 29.89
C TYR A 551 -4.98 8.70 29.54
N VAL A 552 -5.53 7.84 28.67
CA VAL A 552 -6.93 7.93 28.20
C VAL A 552 -7.92 7.86 29.35
N PHE A 553 -7.66 7.05 30.37
CA PHE A 553 -8.55 6.85 31.52
C PHE A 553 -8.15 7.66 32.76
N HIS A 554 -7.33 8.70 32.60
CA HIS A 554 -6.97 9.58 33.70
C HIS A 554 -8.17 10.42 34.17
N GLU A 555 -8.35 10.56 35.49
CA GLU A 555 -9.51 11.24 36.11
C GLU A 555 -9.71 12.68 35.60
N ALA A 556 -8.62 13.42 35.38
CA ALA A 556 -8.67 14.79 34.88
C ALA A 556 -9.32 14.91 33.49
N ILE A 557 -9.12 13.92 32.61
CA ILE A 557 -9.72 13.92 31.27
C ILE A 557 -11.22 13.68 31.38
N TRP A 558 -11.65 12.77 32.26
CA TRP A 558 -13.06 12.48 32.45
C TRP A 558 -13.83 13.70 33.00
N LYS A 559 -13.28 14.35 34.02
CA LYS A 559 -13.83 15.61 34.55
C LYS A 559 -13.95 16.67 33.46
N ALA A 560 -12.90 16.84 32.65
CA ALA A 560 -12.91 17.82 31.57
C ALA A 560 -13.89 17.49 30.44
N ILE A 561 -14.22 16.22 30.21
CA ILE A 561 -15.25 15.79 29.26
C ILE A 561 -16.66 16.05 29.82
N GLU A 562 -16.89 15.76 31.10
CA GLU A 562 -18.19 15.97 31.76
C GLU A 562 -18.53 17.46 31.94
N GLU A 563 -17.51 18.31 32.13
CA GLU A 563 -17.68 19.77 32.30
C GLU A 563 -17.87 20.53 30.97
N GLN A 564 -17.86 19.85 29.82
CA GLN A 564 -18.06 20.49 28.51
C GLN A 564 -19.48 21.06 28.38
N LYS A 565 -19.57 22.38 28.19
CA LYS A 565 -20.83 23.10 27.97
C LYS A 565 -21.23 23.26 26.51
N SER A 566 -20.28 23.08 25.58
CA SER A 566 -20.52 23.22 24.14
C SER A 566 -21.08 21.92 23.56
N THR A 567 -21.97 22.03 22.58
CA THR A 567 -22.44 20.90 21.76
C THR A 567 -21.71 20.79 20.42
N ASP A 568 -20.85 21.76 20.10
CA ASP A 568 -20.05 21.76 18.87
C ASP A 568 -18.82 20.85 19.00
N ALA A 569 -18.77 19.80 18.18
CA ALA A 569 -17.76 18.75 18.25
C ALA A 569 -16.34 19.28 17.99
N GLN A 570 -16.19 20.27 17.10
CA GLN A 570 -14.88 20.84 16.78
C GLN A 570 -14.35 21.68 17.95
N THR A 571 -15.22 22.48 18.57
CA THR A 571 -14.87 23.26 19.76
C THR A 571 -14.49 22.37 20.94
N ILE A 572 -15.21 21.26 21.15
CA ILE A 572 -14.85 20.25 22.17
C ILE A 572 -13.48 19.65 21.87
N LYS A 573 -13.26 19.21 20.63
CA LYS A 573 -11.98 18.63 20.19
C LYS A 573 -10.81 19.60 20.43
N ASP A 574 -10.93 20.84 19.98
CA ASP A 574 -9.88 21.84 20.12
C ASP A 574 -9.65 22.24 21.59
N GLY A 575 -10.72 22.29 22.39
CA GLY A 575 -10.64 22.54 23.82
C GLY A 575 -9.89 21.43 24.57
N LEU A 576 -10.19 20.17 24.25
CA LEU A 576 -9.52 19.02 24.85
C LEU A 576 -8.06 18.92 24.40
N LEU A 577 -7.75 19.08 23.11
CA LEU A 577 -6.36 19.00 22.63
C LEU A 577 -5.45 20.10 23.18
N LYS A 578 -6.01 21.27 23.51
CA LYS A 578 -5.26 22.34 24.20
C LYS A 578 -4.88 21.98 25.65
N GLN A 579 -5.61 21.07 26.29
CA GLN A 579 -5.35 20.64 27.67
C GLN A 579 -4.63 19.29 27.71
N PHE A 580 -4.95 18.41 26.76
CA PHE A 580 -4.55 17.01 26.71
C PHE A 580 -4.02 16.66 25.31
N PRO A 581 -2.82 17.16 24.94
CA PRO A 581 -2.30 17.04 23.59
C PRO A 581 -2.13 15.58 23.15
N PHE A 582 -1.84 14.66 24.08
CA PHE A 582 -1.64 13.24 23.79
C PHE A 582 -2.93 12.43 23.64
N LEU A 583 -4.11 13.02 23.92
CA LEU A 583 -5.37 12.28 24.02
C LEU A 583 -5.82 11.67 22.68
N GLU A 584 -5.68 12.40 21.57
CA GLU A 584 -6.03 11.89 20.24
C GLU A 584 -5.14 10.71 19.86
N TYR A 585 -3.82 10.83 20.06
CA TYR A 585 -2.89 9.72 19.79
C TYR A 585 -3.24 8.51 20.66
N ALA A 586 -3.30 8.70 21.99
CA ALA A 586 -3.49 7.61 22.93
C ALA A 586 -4.81 6.85 22.69
N SER A 587 -5.91 7.58 22.46
CA SER A 587 -7.21 6.97 22.18
C SER A 587 -7.25 6.23 20.83
N GLN A 588 -6.60 6.75 19.78
CA GLN A 588 -6.64 6.12 18.46
C GLN A 588 -5.71 4.90 18.33
N PHE A 589 -4.62 4.83 19.09
CA PHE A 589 -3.56 3.84 18.92
C PHE A 589 -3.39 2.85 20.08
N VAL A 590 -4.08 3.00 21.22
CA VAL A 590 -3.96 2.06 22.35
C VAL A 590 -4.20 0.60 21.96
N LEU A 591 -5.24 0.32 21.16
CA LEU A 591 -5.53 -1.03 20.67
C LEU A 591 -4.50 -1.52 19.65
N GLY A 592 -3.94 -0.63 18.83
CA GLY A 592 -2.87 -0.98 17.89
C GLY A 592 -1.56 -1.34 18.59
N HIS A 593 -1.22 -0.64 19.68
CA HIS A 593 -0.08 -0.99 20.52
C HIS A 593 -0.31 -2.30 21.29
N ALA A 594 -1.53 -2.56 21.77
CA ALA A 594 -1.88 -3.85 22.36
C ALA A 594 -1.71 -4.99 21.34
N ASP A 595 -2.22 -4.82 20.12
CA ASP A 595 -2.12 -5.83 19.05
C ASP A 595 -0.66 -6.10 18.64
N ALA A 596 0.17 -5.05 18.54
CA ALA A 596 1.60 -5.23 18.27
C ALA A 596 2.35 -5.94 19.42
N ALA A 597 1.99 -5.66 20.69
CA ALA A 597 2.54 -6.34 21.84
C ALA A 597 2.11 -7.82 21.94
N ALA A 598 0.93 -8.15 21.41
CA ALA A 598 0.31 -9.47 21.46
C ALA A 598 1.15 -10.58 20.78
N HIS A 599 2.12 -10.22 19.94
CA HIS A 599 3.02 -11.17 19.30
C HIS A 599 3.82 -12.05 20.29
N LYS A 600 4.22 -11.50 21.45
CA LYS A 600 4.87 -12.27 22.53
C LYS A 600 4.30 -12.03 23.92
N ILE A 601 3.50 -10.98 24.13
CA ILE A 601 2.96 -10.61 25.43
C ILE A 601 1.45 -10.75 25.40
N THR A 602 0.90 -11.67 26.19
CA THR A 602 -0.55 -11.88 26.24
C THR A 602 -1.30 -10.59 26.61
N GLN A 603 -2.35 -10.29 25.85
CA GLN A 603 -3.26 -9.16 26.06
C GLN A 603 -4.63 -9.60 26.56
N GLN A 604 -4.78 -10.87 26.96
CA GLN A 604 -6.07 -11.47 27.29
C GLN A 604 -6.81 -10.71 28.40
N GLN A 605 -6.12 -10.35 29.49
CA GLN A 605 -6.70 -9.56 30.57
C GLN A 605 -7.11 -8.17 30.08
N PHE A 606 -6.21 -7.49 29.36
CA PHE A 606 -6.45 -6.16 28.82
C PHE A 606 -7.70 -6.12 27.93
N VAL A 607 -7.83 -7.05 26.96
CA VAL A 607 -8.97 -7.10 26.04
C VAL A 607 -10.29 -7.38 26.77
N ASN A 608 -10.27 -8.22 27.81
CA ASN A 608 -11.47 -8.56 28.58
C ASN A 608 -11.93 -7.42 29.49
N GLU A 609 -11.00 -6.65 30.06
CA GLU A 609 -11.29 -5.57 31.01
C GLU A 609 -11.36 -4.19 30.33
N PHE A 610 -11.08 -4.12 29.02
CA PHE A 610 -11.05 -2.85 28.29
C PHE A 610 -12.40 -2.14 28.36
N PRO A 611 -12.47 -0.90 28.88
CA PRO A 611 -13.73 -0.19 29.07
C PRO A 611 -14.21 0.42 27.74
N VAL A 612 -14.75 -0.45 26.87
CA VAL A 612 -15.14 -0.12 25.48
C VAL A 612 -16.06 1.11 25.40
N SER A 613 -17.10 1.18 26.24
CA SER A 613 -18.06 2.29 26.22
C SER A 613 -17.38 3.64 26.49
N ASN A 614 -16.51 3.71 27.50
CA ASN A 614 -15.75 4.92 27.83
C ASN A 614 -14.75 5.28 26.73
N TRP A 615 -14.07 4.27 26.17
CA TRP A 615 -13.15 4.47 25.06
C TRP A 615 -13.86 4.99 23.81
N VAL A 616 -15.01 4.41 23.43
CA VAL A 616 -15.82 4.84 22.27
C VAL A 616 -16.21 6.30 22.38
N ARG A 617 -16.60 6.76 23.58
CA ARG A 617 -16.93 8.18 23.82
C ARG A 617 -15.76 9.09 23.48
N ILE A 618 -14.54 8.74 23.91
CA ILE A 618 -13.33 9.52 23.63
C ILE A 618 -12.92 9.40 22.15
N PHE A 619 -12.90 8.18 21.62
CA PHE A 619 -12.53 7.91 20.24
C PHE A 619 -13.41 8.70 19.25
N ASN A 620 -14.73 8.72 19.46
CA ASN A 620 -15.68 9.40 18.58
C ASN A 620 -15.50 10.92 18.55
N ILE A 621 -14.92 11.55 19.59
CA ILE A 621 -14.58 12.99 19.60
C ILE A 621 -13.55 13.30 18.51
N PHE A 622 -12.62 12.37 18.24
CA PHE A 622 -11.54 12.56 17.28
C PHE A 622 -11.84 11.98 15.89
N GLU A 623 -12.92 11.21 15.74
CA GLU A 623 -13.34 10.65 14.46
C GLU A 623 -13.93 11.74 13.56
N LYS A 624 -13.30 11.95 12.39
CA LYS A 624 -13.65 13.01 11.44
C LYS A 624 -14.99 12.76 10.75
N HIS A 625 -15.34 11.50 10.52
CA HIS A 625 -16.53 11.14 9.76
C HIS A 625 -17.57 10.48 10.65
N LYS A 626 -18.76 11.09 10.76
CA LYS A 626 -19.89 10.55 11.54
C LYS A 626 -20.22 9.08 11.19
N VAL A 627 -20.10 8.70 9.92
CA VAL A 627 -20.36 7.33 9.46
C VAL A 627 -19.33 6.29 9.95
N ARG A 628 -18.20 6.74 10.48
CA ARG A 628 -17.12 5.89 11.04
C ARG A 628 -17.15 5.84 12.57
N GLN A 629 -18.01 6.63 13.21
CA GLN A 629 -18.17 6.59 14.67
C GLN A 629 -18.78 5.26 15.11
N TYR A 630 -18.36 4.79 16.27
CA TYR A 630 -18.93 3.60 16.89
C TYR A 630 -20.12 3.97 17.77
N SER A 631 -21.12 3.09 17.86
CA SER A 631 -22.19 3.21 18.87
C SER A 631 -21.64 2.90 20.27
N GLU A 632 -22.21 3.48 21.32
CA GLU A 632 -21.75 3.24 22.71
C GLU A 632 -21.80 1.77 23.15
N GLY A 633 -22.71 0.97 22.57
CA GLY A 633 -22.81 -0.47 22.76
C GLY A 633 -22.02 -1.31 21.75
N ALA A 634 -21.01 -0.74 21.09
CA ALA A 634 -20.19 -1.47 20.13
C ALA A 634 -19.44 -2.63 20.82
N ASP A 635 -19.44 -3.80 20.18
CA ASP A 635 -18.67 -4.93 20.67
C ASP A 635 -17.17 -4.74 20.40
N VAL A 636 -16.32 -5.16 21.35
CA VAL A 636 -14.86 -5.10 21.20
C VAL A 636 -14.40 -5.88 19.98
N ILE A 637 -14.97 -7.05 19.68
CA ILE A 637 -14.54 -7.86 18.52
C ILE A 637 -14.87 -7.17 17.20
N TYR A 638 -15.97 -6.41 17.16
CA TYR A 638 -16.31 -5.57 16.00
C TYR A 638 -15.27 -4.46 15.81
N ILE A 639 -14.89 -3.77 16.88
CA ILE A 639 -13.89 -2.69 16.83
C ILE A 639 -12.53 -3.26 16.38
N LEU A 640 -12.09 -4.38 16.96
CA LEU A 640 -10.83 -5.02 16.58
C LEU A 640 -10.82 -5.43 15.10
N ALA A 641 -11.95 -5.95 14.59
CA ALA A 641 -12.10 -6.33 13.19
C ALA A 641 -12.11 -5.12 12.24
N ASP A 642 -12.79 -4.03 12.60
CA ASP A 642 -12.86 -2.79 11.81
C ASP A 642 -11.51 -2.05 11.76
N ARG A 643 -10.70 -2.17 12.82
CA ARG A 643 -9.38 -1.53 12.94
C ARG A 643 -8.22 -2.38 12.46
N GLY A 644 -8.44 -3.67 12.20
CA GLY A 644 -7.42 -4.56 11.68
C GLY A 644 -6.44 -5.08 12.73
N HIS A 645 -6.94 -5.59 13.87
CA HIS A 645 -6.14 -6.07 15.00
C HIS A 645 -6.25 -7.61 15.17
N PRO A 646 -5.58 -8.40 14.30
CA PRO A 646 -5.76 -9.85 14.24
C PRO A 646 -5.33 -10.59 15.52
N GLU A 647 -4.28 -10.16 16.20
CA GLU A 647 -3.76 -10.88 17.36
C GLU A 647 -4.69 -10.71 18.57
N LEU A 648 -5.24 -9.51 18.75
CA LEU A 648 -6.28 -9.28 19.76
C LEU A 648 -7.57 -10.04 19.44
N ILE A 649 -7.95 -10.17 18.15
CA ILE A 649 -9.11 -10.98 17.75
C ILE A 649 -8.88 -12.44 18.16
N ARG A 650 -7.70 -13.01 17.90
CA ARG A 650 -7.37 -14.39 18.29
C ARG A 650 -7.52 -14.59 19.80
N MET A 651 -6.89 -13.72 20.60
CA MET A 651 -6.96 -13.81 22.07
C MET A 651 -8.39 -13.62 22.60
N ARG A 652 -9.18 -12.74 21.99
CA ARG A 652 -10.60 -12.55 22.36
C ARG A 652 -11.41 -13.83 22.10
N LEU A 653 -11.16 -14.48 20.96
CA LEU A 653 -11.88 -15.69 20.54
C LEU A 653 -11.50 -16.93 21.34
N GLU A 654 -10.29 -17.00 21.90
CA GLU A 654 -9.88 -18.03 22.85
C GLU A 654 -10.75 -18.00 24.13
N VAL A 655 -11.17 -16.80 24.56
CA VAL A 655 -12.02 -16.61 25.75
C VAL A 655 -13.51 -16.77 25.45
N ASN A 656 -13.99 -16.15 24.38
CA ASN A 656 -15.38 -16.30 23.92
C ASN A 656 -15.36 -16.54 22.41
N PRO A 657 -15.64 -17.78 21.96
CA PRO A 657 -15.66 -18.12 20.54
C PRO A 657 -16.80 -17.45 19.75
N LYS A 658 -17.76 -16.80 20.41
CA LYS A 658 -18.88 -16.15 19.72
C LYS A 658 -18.40 -14.92 18.96
N ILE A 659 -18.80 -14.85 17.70
CA ILE A 659 -18.64 -13.69 16.80
C ILE A 659 -20.04 -13.10 16.61
N ASP A 660 -20.66 -12.68 17.70
CA ASP A 660 -21.89 -11.89 17.72
C ASP A 660 -21.56 -10.44 18.06
N GLY A 661 -22.42 -9.52 17.61
CA GLY A 661 -22.28 -8.09 17.93
C GLY A 661 -22.06 -7.21 16.70
N GLY A 662 -22.43 -5.95 16.87
CA GLY A 662 -22.22 -4.86 15.93
C GLY A 662 -21.64 -3.67 16.65
N GLY A 663 -21.64 -2.50 16.01
CA GLY A 663 -21.08 -1.32 16.67
C GLY A 663 -20.75 -0.17 15.77
N GLY A 664 -20.85 -0.35 14.45
CA GLY A 664 -20.60 0.71 13.47
C GLY A 664 -21.26 0.38 12.15
N ARG A 665 -20.82 1.03 11.06
CA ARG A 665 -21.49 0.97 9.75
C ARG A 665 -21.70 -0.43 9.18
N TYR A 666 -20.81 -1.38 9.48
CA TYR A 666 -20.82 -2.72 8.88
C TYR A 666 -21.64 -3.74 9.66
N ARG A 667 -22.03 -3.42 10.90
CA ARG A 667 -22.90 -4.23 11.78
C ARG A 667 -22.37 -5.61 12.20
N HIS A 668 -21.36 -6.15 11.52
CA HIS A 668 -20.79 -7.47 11.79
C HIS A 668 -19.25 -7.44 11.69
N PRO A 669 -18.50 -8.09 12.59
CA PRO A 669 -17.03 -8.13 12.57
C PRO A 669 -16.45 -8.61 11.24
N PHE A 670 -16.90 -9.75 10.70
CA PHE A 670 -16.50 -10.22 9.37
C PHE A 670 -16.70 -9.18 8.26
N LEU A 671 -17.87 -8.54 8.21
CA LEU A 671 -18.13 -7.51 7.18
C LEU A 671 -17.20 -6.31 7.34
N ALA A 672 -16.90 -5.90 8.58
CA ALA A 672 -15.97 -4.82 8.84
C ALA A 672 -14.56 -5.16 8.34
N ALA A 673 -14.02 -6.32 8.76
CA ALA A 673 -12.69 -6.77 8.34
C ALA A 673 -12.60 -6.95 6.82
N MET A 674 -13.61 -7.58 6.20
CA MET A 674 -13.63 -7.81 4.75
C MET A 674 -13.75 -6.51 3.95
N ALA A 675 -14.68 -5.63 4.31
CA ALA A 675 -14.88 -4.37 3.61
C ALA A 675 -13.68 -3.42 3.72
N LYS A 676 -12.93 -3.49 4.82
CA LYS A 676 -11.67 -2.75 5.00
C LYS A 676 -10.46 -3.42 4.37
N GLY A 677 -10.59 -4.67 3.91
CA GLY A 677 -9.48 -5.44 3.34
C GLY A 677 -8.47 -5.93 4.37
N HIS A 678 -8.85 -6.06 5.65
CA HIS A 678 -7.99 -6.54 6.73
C HIS A 678 -7.85 -8.07 6.68
N LYS A 679 -7.00 -8.55 5.77
CA LYS A 679 -6.81 -9.99 5.49
C LYS A 679 -6.52 -10.82 6.74
N ASP A 680 -5.57 -10.39 7.57
CA ASP A 680 -5.21 -11.15 8.78
C ASP A 680 -6.33 -11.16 9.82
N SER A 681 -7.10 -10.08 9.92
CA SER A 681 -8.28 -10.05 10.80
C SER A 681 -9.39 -10.98 10.29
N VAL A 682 -9.57 -11.11 8.97
CA VAL A 682 -10.46 -12.13 8.39
C VAL A 682 -9.96 -13.54 8.77
N ILE A 683 -8.67 -13.82 8.60
CA ILE A 683 -8.07 -15.11 9.00
C ILE A 683 -8.26 -15.39 10.49
N ALA A 684 -8.04 -14.39 11.35
CA ALA A 684 -8.26 -14.49 12.79
C ALA A 684 -9.72 -14.81 13.13
N LEU A 685 -10.68 -14.11 12.51
CA LEU A 685 -12.11 -14.37 12.70
C LEU A 685 -12.54 -15.75 12.18
N LEU A 686 -11.93 -16.25 11.08
CA LEU A 686 -12.15 -17.61 10.59
C LEU A 686 -11.52 -18.67 11.52
N GLY A 687 -10.72 -18.28 12.51
CA GLY A 687 -9.98 -19.20 13.37
C GLY A 687 -8.92 -20.01 12.60
N LEU A 688 -8.36 -19.42 11.55
CA LEU A 688 -7.30 -20.02 10.73
C LEU A 688 -5.92 -19.54 11.20
N SER A 689 -4.91 -20.42 11.15
CA SER A 689 -3.53 -20.07 11.51
C SER A 689 -2.75 -19.39 10.38
N SER A 690 -3.22 -19.47 9.14
CA SER A 690 -2.56 -18.94 7.97
C SER A 690 -3.55 -18.48 6.90
N ARG A 691 -3.11 -17.60 6.00
CA ARG A 691 -3.88 -17.20 4.81
C ARG A 691 -4.07 -18.33 3.81
N VAL A 692 -3.10 -19.25 3.74
CA VAL A 692 -3.18 -20.43 2.87
C VAL A 692 -4.02 -21.50 3.54
N HIS A 693 -5.13 -21.83 2.91
CA HIS A 693 -6.06 -22.88 3.32
C HIS A 693 -6.35 -23.76 2.10
N ASN A 694 -6.12 -25.08 2.23
CA ASN A 694 -6.23 -26.04 1.13
C ASN A 694 -5.41 -25.65 -0.12
N GLY A 695 -4.20 -25.12 0.06
CA GLY A 695 -3.30 -24.73 -1.01
C GLY A 695 -3.62 -23.40 -1.70
N ILE A 696 -4.63 -22.66 -1.24
CA ILE A 696 -5.07 -21.38 -1.81
C ILE A 696 -5.07 -20.30 -0.73
N ASP A 697 -4.64 -19.07 -1.05
CA ASP A 697 -4.88 -17.92 -0.17
C ASP A 697 -6.38 -17.59 -0.16
N ILE A 698 -7.06 -17.91 0.95
CA ILE A 698 -8.51 -17.71 1.10
C ILE A 698 -8.91 -16.23 1.05
N THR A 699 -7.98 -15.32 1.33
CA THR A 699 -8.16 -13.86 1.28
C THR A 699 -7.64 -13.23 -0.02
N HIS A 700 -7.27 -14.05 -1.01
CA HIS A 700 -6.81 -13.57 -2.30
C HIS A 700 -7.86 -12.65 -2.95
N GLY A 701 -7.41 -11.53 -3.51
CA GLY A 701 -8.28 -10.53 -4.14
C GLY A 701 -9.08 -9.64 -3.18
N LEU A 702 -9.05 -9.87 -1.87
CA LEU A 702 -9.71 -9.01 -0.89
C LEU A 702 -9.06 -7.62 -0.89
N LYS A 703 -9.83 -6.60 -1.29
CA LYS A 703 -9.43 -5.18 -1.36
C LYS A 703 -10.39 -4.33 -0.54
N CYS A 704 -9.96 -3.14 -0.13
CA CYS A 704 -10.79 -2.20 0.61
C CYS A 704 -11.97 -1.72 -0.27
N LYS A 705 -13.19 -2.04 0.13
CA LYS A 705 -14.47 -1.69 -0.51
C LYS A 705 -15.46 -1.17 0.54
N VAL A 706 -15.08 -0.09 1.21
CA VAL A 706 -15.79 0.50 2.36
C VAL A 706 -17.29 0.70 2.08
N ASP A 707 -17.68 1.09 0.87
CA ASP A 707 -19.07 1.41 0.50
C ASP A 707 -19.89 0.26 -0.09
N SER A 708 -19.30 -0.93 -0.24
CA SER A 708 -20.00 -2.10 -0.80
C SER A 708 -20.99 -2.75 0.17
N VAL A 709 -20.80 -2.60 1.48
CA VAL A 709 -21.63 -3.28 2.49
C VAL A 709 -22.97 -2.57 2.65
N ARG A 710 -24.06 -3.30 2.37
CA ARG A 710 -25.45 -2.84 2.54
C ARG A 710 -26.05 -3.42 3.81
N LYS A 711 -27.13 -2.79 4.30
CA LYS A 711 -27.83 -3.19 5.53
C LYS A 711 -28.33 -4.64 5.54
N VAL A 712 -28.60 -5.20 4.36
CA VAL A 712 -29.12 -6.55 4.16
C VAL A 712 -28.03 -7.61 4.06
N HIS A 713 -26.75 -7.22 4.00
CA HIS A 713 -25.67 -8.18 3.81
C HIS A 713 -25.37 -8.95 5.09
N THR A 714 -25.23 -10.26 4.92
CA THR A 714 -24.56 -11.18 5.83
C THR A 714 -23.09 -11.34 5.38
N PRO A 715 -22.18 -11.79 6.24
CA PRO A 715 -20.81 -12.13 5.83
C PRO A 715 -20.76 -13.08 4.63
N PHE A 716 -21.64 -14.07 4.59
CA PHE A 716 -21.75 -15.03 3.50
C PHE A 716 -22.21 -14.38 2.19
N SER A 717 -23.36 -13.68 2.20
CA SER A 717 -23.93 -13.07 0.99
C SER A 717 -22.99 -12.04 0.38
N TRP A 718 -22.35 -11.20 1.20
CA TRP A 718 -21.35 -10.24 0.71
C TRP A 718 -20.14 -10.93 0.08
N ALA A 719 -19.62 -11.99 0.71
CA ALA A 719 -18.49 -12.73 0.16
C ALA A 719 -18.84 -13.34 -1.21
N CYS A 720 -20.06 -13.86 -1.40
CA CYS A 720 -20.54 -14.36 -2.69
C CYS A 720 -20.68 -13.25 -3.74
N GLU A 721 -21.29 -12.12 -3.41
CA GLU A 721 -21.48 -10.99 -4.32
C GLU A 721 -20.17 -10.39 -4.80
N GLU A 722 -19.17 -10.33 -3.93
CA GLU A 722 -17.84 -9.79 -4.24
C GLU A 722 -16.88 -10.86 -4.80
N GLY A 723 -17.36 -12.09 -5.02
CA GLY A 723 -16.59 -13.18 -5.65
C GLY A 723 -15.57 -13.87 -4.74
N HIS A 724 -15.63 -13.67 -3.43
CA HIS A 724 -14.77 -14.30 -2.43
C HIS A 724 -15.26 -15.72 -2.06
N MET A 725 -15.30 -16.59 -3.06
CA MET A 725 -15.90 -17.93 -2.96
C MET A 725 -15.22 -18.84 -1.93
N ALA A 726 -13.92 -18.68 -1.70
CA ALA A 726 -13.20 -19.49 -0.71
C ALA A 726 -13.64 -19.12 0.73
N ILE A 727 -13.83 -17.82 1.01
CA ILE A 727 -14.39 -17.33 2.28
C ILE A 727 -15.84 -17.81 2.43
N ALA A 728 -16.65 -17.65 1.38
CA ALA A 728 -18.06 -18.06 1.38
C ALA A 728 -18.23 -19.56 1.70
N ARG A 729 -17.45 -20.44 1.04
CA ARG A 729 -17.43 -21.88 1.33
C ARG A 729 -17.10 -22.17 2.78
N PHE A 730 -16.05 -21.53 3.30
CA PHE A 730 -15.62 -21.75 4.68
C PHE A 730 -16.69 -21.31 5.68
N LEU A 731 -17.37 -20.19 5.43
CA LEU A 731 -18.48 -19.73 6.27
C LEU A 731 -19.64 -20.73 6.27
N LEU A 732 -19.99 -21.31 5.11
CA LEU A 732 -21.00 -22.38 5.03
C LEU A 732 -20.59 -23.62 5.81
N ASP A 733 -19.33 -24.05 5.69
CA ASP A 733 -18.81 -25.20 6.44
C ASP A 733 -18.84 -24.98 7.96
N ARG A 734 -18.78 -23.72 8.40
CA ARG A 734 -18.94 -23.29 9.80
C ARG A 734 -20.40 -23.07 10.21
N GLY A 735 -21.36 -23.40 9.35
CA GLY A 735 -22.79 -23.30 9.66
C GLY A 735 -23.39 -21.91 9.49
N ALA A 736 -22.83 -21.06 8.62
CA ALA A 736 -23.47 -19.80 8.26
C ALA A 736 -24.89 -20.05 7.72
N GLN A 737 -25.87 -19.34 8.27
CA GLN A 737 -27.26 -19.47 7.86
C GLN A 737 -27.43 -18.96 6.44
N VAL A 738 -27.94 -19.82 5.55
CA VAL A 738 -28.36 -19.47 4.20
C VAL A 738 -29.87 -19.33 4.24
N GLY A 739 -30.37 -18.12 4.03
CA GLY A 739 -31.81 -17.91 3.91
C GLY A 739 -32.34 -18.45 2.58
N VAL A 740 -33.64 -18.75 2.53
CA VAL A 740 -34.35 -18.98 1.26
C VAL A 740 -34.16 -17.80 0.29
N ASP A 741 -34.13 -16.59 0.85
CA ASP A 741 -33.88 -15.35 0.11
C ASP A 741 -32.48 -15.29 -0.50
N ASP A 742 -31.45 -15.92 0.10
CA ASP A 742 -30.09 -15.91 -0.45
C ASP A 742 -30.04 -16.76 -1.74
N LEU A 743 -30.58 -17.98 -1.71
CA LEU A 743 -30.62 -18.86 -2.88
C LEU A 743 -31.40 -18.19 -4.03
N VAL A 744 -32.59 -17.66 -3.72
CA VAL A 744 -33.43 -16.95 -4.69
C VAL A 744 -32.71 -15.75 -5.29
N LYS A 745 -32.07 -14.92 -4.46
CA LYS A 745 -31.31 -13.74 -4.93
C LYS A 745 -30.17 -14.12 -5.88
N PHE A 746 -29.39 -15.16 -5.57
CA PHE A 746 -28.29 -15.59 -6.46
C PHE A 746 -28.80 -16.24 -7.74
N VAL A 747 -29.98 -16.87 -7.70
CA VAL A 747 -30.69 -17.38 -8.87
C VAL A 747 -31.15 -16.26 -9.79
N GLU A 748 -31.77 -15.20 -9.26
CA GLU A 748 -32.21 -14.03 -10.02
C GLU A 748 -31.04 -13.36 -10.72
N ASN A 749 -29.91 -13.21 -10.02
CA ASN A 749 -28.68 -12.63 -10.56
C ASN A 749 -27.92 -13.55 -11.53
N GLY A 750 -28.36 -14.79 -11.74
CA GLY A 750 -27.72 -15.74 -12.66
C GLY A 750 -26.37 -16.30 -12.17
N ASN A 751 -26.08 -16.25 -10.86
CA ASN A 751 -24.79 -16.68 -10.31
C ASN A 751 -24.71 -18.21 -10.11
N ILE A 752 -24.50 -18.93 -11.21
CA ILE A 752 -24.50 -20.41 -11.27
C ILE A 752 -23.55 -21.03 -10.24
N GLU A 753 -22.34 -20.49 -10.07
CA GLU A 753 -21.33 -21.08 -9.19
C GLU A 753 -21.70 -20.96 -7.70
N VAL A 754 -22.32 -19.84 -7.29
CA VAL A 754 -22.86 -19.70 -5.93
C VAL A 754 -24.04 -20.63 -5.72
N VAL A 755 -24.95 -20.73 -6.70
CA VAL A 755 -26.12 -21.61 -6.62
C VAL A 755 -25.71 -23.08 -6.50
N LYS A 756 -24.75 -23.55 -7.30
CA LYS A 756 -24.19 -24.91 -7.18
C LYS A 756 -23.66 -25.17 -5.78
N MET A 757 -22.83 -24.26 -5.26
CA MET A 757 -22.24 -24.38 -3.93
C MET A 757 -23.32 -24.46 -2.84
N LEU A 758 -24.34 -23.60 -2.90
CA LEU A 758 -25.45 -23.59 -1.95
C LEU A 758 -26.21 -24.93 -1.96
N LEU A 759 -26.55 -25.44 -3.14
CA LEU A 759 -27.24 -26.71 -3.31
C LEU A 759 -26.40 -27.91 -2.85
N GLU A 760 -25.08 -27.90 -3.12
CA GLU A 760 -24.14 -28.91 -2.61
C GLU A 760 -24.04 -28.90 -1.08
N LYS A 761 -24.19 -27.73 -0.46
CA LYS A 761 -24.21 -27.55 1.00
C LYS A 761 -25.61 -27.70 1.62
N GLY A 762 -26.57 -28.19 0.85
CA GLY A 762 -27.89 -28.61 1.35
C GLY A 762 -28.97 -27.52 1.35
N ALA A 763 -28.79 -26.42 0.61
CA ALA A 763 -29.88 -25.48 0.36
C ALA A 763 -31.05 -26.18 -0.34
N ASP A 764 -32.28 -25.90 0.11
CA ASP A 764 -33.48 -26.53 -0.45
C ASP A 764 -33.84 -25.92 -1.82
N ALA A 765 -33.68 -26.70 -2.88
CA ALA A 765 -34.02 -26.32 -4.25
C ALA A 765 -35.53 -26.02 -4.45
N ARG A 766 -36.39 -26.43 -3.52
CA ARG A 766 -37.85 -26.21 -3.53
C ARG A 766 -38.28 -24.98 -2.75
N ALA A 767 -37.36 -24.35 -2.03
CA ALA A 767 -37.69 -23.21 -1.20
C ALA A 767 -38.25 -22.07 -2.05
N ALA A 768 -39.34 -21.46 -1.59
CA ALA A 768 -40.00 -20.36 -2.28
C ALA A 768 -39.89 -19.08 -1.45
N ASN A 769 -39.64 -17.95 -2.10
CA ASN A 769 -39.67 -16.66 -1.42
C ASN A 769 -41.11 -16.29 -0.97
N MET A 770 -41.29 -15.12 -0.36
CA MET A 770 -42.62 -14.67 0.09
C MET A 770 -43.66 -14.66 -1.04
N ASP A 771 -43.28 -14.44 -2.29
CA ASP A 771 -44.19 -14.42 -3.44
C ASP A 771 -44.49 -15.81 -4.03
N GLY A 772 -43.98 -16.87 -3.40
CA GLY A 772 -44.13 -18.24 -3.89
C GLY A 772 -43.25 -18.54 -5.11
N LEU A 773 -42.24 -17.71 -5.39
CA LEU A 773 -41.29 -17.94 -6.48
C LEU A 773 -40.20 -18.89 -6.00
N THR A 774 -40.12 -20.06 -6.63
CA THR A 774 -39.03 -21.03 -6.45
C THR A 774 -37.85 -20.68 -7.36
N PRO A 775 -36.63 -21.13 -7.04
CA PRO A 775 -35.48 -21.06 -7.95
C PRO A 775 -35.79 -21.53 -9.38
N LEU A 776 -36.57 -22.61 -9.53
CA LEU A 776 -36.90 -23.16 -10.84
C LEU A 776 -37.86 -22.26 -11.64
N LEU A 777 -38.80 -21.60 -10.97
CA LEU A 777 -39.69 -20.61 -11.61
C LEU A 777 -38.87 -19.43 -12.17
N LEU A 778 -37.97 -18.88 -11.36
CA LEU A 778 -37.13 -17.73 -11.73
C LEU A 778 -36.15 -18.05 -12.86
N THR A 779 -35.46 -19.19 -12.78
CA THR A 779 -34.53 -19.64 -13.84
C THR A 779 -35.24 -19.92 -15.16
N SER A 780 -36.46 -20.46 -15.09
CA SER A 780 -37.27 -20.75 -16.28
C SER A 780 -37.78 -19.47 -16.94
N GLN A 781 -38.18 -18.48 -16.14
CA GLN A 781 -38.57 -17.15 -16.63
C GLN A 781 -37.39 -16.42 -17.30
N ASN A 782 -36.22 -16.43 -16.66
CA ASN A 782 -35.04 -15.68 -17.10
C ASN A 782 -34.21 -16.39 -18.18
N GLY A 783 -34.51 -17.65 -18.52
CA GLY A 783 -33.78 -18.38 -19.56
C GLY A 783 -32.45 -18.98 -19.12
N HIS A 784 -32.22 -19.17 -17.81
CA HIS A 784 -30.96 -19.69 -17.26
C HIS A 784 -30.88 -21.24 -17.42
N LEU A 785 -30.73 -21.71 -18.67
CA LEU A 785 -30.80 -23.12 -19.07
C LEU A 785 -29.94 -24.05 -18.19
N GLU A 786 -28.69 -23.68 -17.95
CA GLU A 786 -27.77 -24.51 -17.16
C GLU A 786 -28.19 -24.60 -15.69
N MET A 787 -28.74 -23.50 -15.14
CA MET A 787 -29.24 -23.46 -13.77
C MET A 787 -30.53 -24.30 -13.61
N VAL A 788 -31.38 -24.33 -14.63
CA VAL A 788 -32.56 -25.23 -14.67
C VAL A 788 -32.13 -26.69 -14.55
N LYS A 789 -31.12 -27.13 -15.30
CA LYS A 789 -30.61 -28.50 -15.23
C LYS A 789 -30.12 -28.85 -13.83
N ILE A 790 -29.29 -27.99 -13.25
CA ILE A 790 -28.73 -28.17 -11.90
C ILE A 790 -29.85 -28.24 -10.85
N LEU A 791 -30.84 -27.35 -10.92
CA LEU A 791 -31.96 -27.33 -9.97
C LEU A 791 -32.80 -28.61 -10.06
N LEU A 792 -33.10 -29.08 -11.28
CA LEU A 792 -33.84 -30.33 -11.50
C LEU A 792 -33.05 -31.55 -11.01
N GLU A 793 -31.73 -31.60 -11.26
CA GLU A 793 -30.84 -32.63 -10.72
C GLU A 793 -30.81 -32.64 -9.19
N LYS A 794 -30.91 -31.46 -8.57
CA LYS A 794 -30.97 -31.28 -7.11
C LYS A 794 -32.40 -31.38 -6.54
N GLY A 795 -33.38 -31.85 -7.34
CA GLY A 795 -34.70 -32.23 -6.86
C GLY A 795 -35.72 -31.09 -6.76
N ALA A 796 -35.51 -29.97 -7.47
CA ALA A 796 -36.51 -28.92 -7.63
C ALA A 796 -37.82 -29.48 -8.23
N ASP A 797 -38.95 -28.96 -7.77
CA ASP A 797 -40.27 -29.39 -8.23
C ASP A 797 -40.66 -28.67 -9.52
N ALA A 798 -40.64 -29.40 -10.64
CA ALA A 798 -40.99 -28.91 -11.96
C ALA A 798 -42.48 -28.55 -12.13
N THR A 799 -43.32 -28.94 -11.16
CA THR A 799 -44.76 -28.64 -11.13
C THR A 799 -45.13 -27.52 -10.16
N ALA A 800 -44.17 -27.01 -9.37
CA ALA A 800 -44.42 -25.96 -8.40
C ALA A 800 -44.96 -24.70 -9.08
N ALA A 801 -46.07 -24.17 -8.57
CA ALA A 801 -46.69 -22.97 -9.11
C ALA A 801 -46.51 -21.78 -8.15
N ASN A 802 -46.29 -20.59 -8.70
CA ASN A 802 -46.29 -19.36 -7.90
C ASN A 802 -47.71 -19.00 -7.43
N ARG A 803 -47.85 -17.88 -6.71
CA ARG A 803 -49.17 -17.40 -6.21
C ARG A 803 -50.22 -17.18 -7.29
N ASP A 804 -49.82 -16.94 -8.54
CA ASP A 804 -50.70 -16.74 -9.70
C ASP A 804 -51.04 -18.07 -10.42
N GLY A 805 -50.52 -19.20 -9.94
CA GLY A 805 -50.68 -20.50 -10.58
C GLY A 805 -49.75 -20.72 -11.77
N SER A 806 -48.76 -19.85 -11.99
CA SER A 806 -47.80 -20.02 -13.09
C SER A 806 -46.74 -21.06 -12.73
N THR A 807 -46.60 -22.07 -13.58
CA THR A 807 -45.59 -23.14 -13.47
C THR A 807 -44.29 -22.77 -14.20
N PRO A 808 -43.16 -23.45 -13.96
CA PRO A 808 -41.91 -23.19 -14.69
C PRO A 808 -42.09 -23.32 -16.19
N LEU A 809 -42.93 -24.28 -16.62
CA LEU A 809 -43.26 -24.54 -18.02
C LEU A 809 -44.02 -23.37 -18.66
N LEU A 810 -44.99 -22.79 -17.94
CA LEU A 810 -45.73 -21.61 -18.39
C LEU A 810 -44.81 -20.38 -18.48
N LEU A 811 -43.98 -20.13 -17.45
CA LEU A 811 -43.04 -19.01 -17.45
C LEU A 811 -41.99 -19.12 -18.56
N ALA A 812 -41.41 -20.32 -18.77
CA ALA A 812 -40.48 -20.55 -19.87
C ALA A 812 -41.13 -20.28 -21.24
N SER A 813 -42.38 -20.71 -21.42
CA SER A 813 -43.10 -20.53 -22.68
C SER A 813 -43.48 -19.08 -22.95
N GLN A 814 -44.00 -18.37 -21.94
CA GLN A 814 -44.33 -16.96 -22.03
C GLN A 814 -43.11 -16.09 -22.40
N ASN A 815 -41.93 -16.49 -21.95
CA ASN A 815 -40.67 -15.79 -22.21
C ASN A 815 -39.87 -16.38 -23.39
N GLY A 816 -40.44 -17.31 -24.17
CA GLY A 816 -39.83 -17.85 -25.39
C GLY A 816 -38.63 -18.79 -25.17
N GLN A 817 -38.46 -19.34 -23.96
CA GLN A 817 -37.32 -20.16 -23.57
C GLN A 817 -37.46 -21.62 -24.05
N SER A 818 -37.43 -21.82 -25.36
CA SER A 818 -37.77 -23.07 -26.04
C SER A 818 -36.99 -24.31 -25.56
N GLU A 819 -35.70 -24.16 -25.23
CA GLU A 819 -34.89 -25.28 -24.72
C GLU A 819 -35.27 -25.67 -23.29
N ILE A 820 -35.66 -24.71 -22.45
CA ILE A 820 -36.15 -24.99 -21.09
C ILE A 820 -37.52 -25.68 -21.16
N VAL A 821 -38.40 -25.25 -22.07
CA VAL A 821 -39.70 -25.90 -22.33
C VAL A 821 -39.50 -27.37 -22.68
N LYS A 822 -38.57 -27.69 -23.58
CA LYS A 822 -38.24 -29.09 -23.92
C LYS A 822 -37.79 -29.89 -22.69
N ILE A 823 -36.84 -29.36 -21.92
CA ILE A 823 -36.34 -30.03 -20.70
C ILE A 823 -37.47 -30.32 -19.70
N LEU A 824 -38.38 -29.35 -19.49
CA LEU A 824 -39.50 -29.52 -18.56
C LEU A 824 -40.52 -30.55 -19.06
N LEU A 825 -40.81 -30.58 -20.36
CA LEU A 825 -41.68 -31.59 -20.98
C LEU A 825 -41.05 -32.99 -20.91
N ASP A 826 -39.74 -33.10 -21.14
CA ASP A 826 -38.98 -34.36 -21.02
C ASP A 826 -38.97 -34.90 -19.58
N LYS A 827 -39.13 -34.01 -18.58
CA LYS A 827 -39.34 -34.38 -17.18
C LYS A 827 -40.78 -34.76 -16.84
N GLY A 828 -41.69 -34.80 -17.81
CA GLY A 828 -43.06 -35.26 -17.67
C GLY A 828 -44.03 -34.20 -17.11
N VAL A 829 -43.70 -32.91 -17.18
CA VAL A 829 -44.62 -31.83 -16.77
C VAL A 829 -45.79 -31.74 -17.74
N ASP A 830 -47.03 -31.67 -17.22
CA ASP A 830 -48.23 -31.58 -18.05
C ASP A 830 -48.31 -30.25 -18.81
N ALA A 831 -48.25 -30.34 -20.15
CA ALA A 831 -48.39 -29.20 -21.04
C ALA A 831 -49.77 -28.52 -20.98
N ARG A 832 -50.78 -29.17 -20.37
CA ARG A 832 -52.14 -28.64 -20.21
C ARG A 832 -52.35 -27.87 -18.90
N ALA A 833 -51.33 -27.77 -18.05
CA ALA A 833 -51.41 -26.98 -16.83
C ALA A 833 -51.72 -25.52 -17.18
N ALA A 834 -52.79 -24.97 -16.60
CA ALA A 834 -53.21 -23.59 -16.78
C ALA A 834 -52.91 -22.78 -15.51
N ASN A 835 -52.51 -21.51 -15.66
CA ASN A 835 -52.49 -20.58 -14.53
C ASN A 835 -53.91 -20.12 -14.16
N ARG A 836 -54.05 -19.30 -13.11
CA ARG A 836 -55.37 -18.82 -12.63
C ARG A 836 -56.13 -17.97 -13.64
N ASP A 837 -55.43 -17.40 -14.63
CA ASP A 837 -56.03 -16.60 -15.71
C ASP A 837 -56.40 -17.46 -16.94
N GLY A 838 -56.24 -18.78 -16.88
CA GLY A 838 -56.58 -19.71 -17.95
C GLY A 838 -55.56 -19.79 -19.10
N PHE A 839 -54.35 -19.26 -18.91
CA PHE A 839 -53.28 -19.42 -19.89
C PHE A 839 -52.72 -20.84 -19.85
N ILE A 840 -52.80 -21.54 -20.99
CA ILE A 840 -52.20 -22.84 -21.26
C ILE A 840 -51.09 -22.70 -22.31
N LEU A 841 -50.13 -23.63 -22.34
CA LEU A 841 -49.23 -23.75 -23.47
C LEU A 841 -50.06 -23.98 -24.74
N ARG A 842 -49.90 -23.11 -25.74
CA ARG A 842 -50.31 -23.42 -27.11
C ARG A 842 -49.14 -24.12 -27.78
N CYS A 843 -49.20 -25.44 -27.84
CA CYS A 843 -48.26 -26.28 -28.58
C CYS A 843 -48.24 -25.95 -30.06
#